data_AF-A0A3Q0FT99-F1
#
_entry.id   AF-A0A3Q0FT99-F1
#
_cell.length_a   1.000
_cell.length_b   1.000
_cell.length_c   1.000
_cell.angle_alpha   90.00
_cell.angle_beta   90.00
_cell.angle_gamma   90.00
#
_symmetry.space_group_name_H-M   'P 1'
#
loop_
_entity.id
_entity.type
_entity.pdbx_description
1 polymer ?
#
loop_
_entity_poly.entity_id
_entity_poly.type
_entity_poly.pdbx_seq_one_letter_code
_entity_poly.pdbx_strand_id
1 'polypeptide(L)'
;MGKAAYGWMIMKDDNIPGTVVRTSTIPEELGRLVYLLTDKTGTLTQNEMIFKRLHLGTVSYGTDTMDEIQSHIISSYSQMHSQSSGNSTSSTPSRKTQSSAPKVRKSVSSRIHEAVKAIALCHNVTPVYESRTGVTAETEYAEVDQDFSDENRTYQASSPDEDESTGEITFYMKGADVAMSTIVQYNDWLEEECGNMAREGLRTLVVAKKSLTEEQYQDFENRYNQAKLSIHDRALKVAAVVESLEREMELLCLTGVEDQLQTDVRPTLEMLRNAGIKIWMLTGDKLETATCIAKSSHLVSRTQDVHIFRPVTNRGEAHLELNAFRRKHDCALVISGDSLEVCLKYYEHEFVELACQCPAVVCCRCSPTQKAHIVKLLQHHTGKRTCAIGDGGNDVSMIQAADCGIGIEGKEGKQASLAADFSITQFKHIGRLLMVHGRNSYKRSAALGQFVMHRGLIISTMQCTAHGSILSNLVMLSFKMCCLLFFKAVFSSVFYFASVPLYQGFLMVGYATIYTMFPVFSLVLDQDVKPEMALLYPELYKDLTKGRSLSFKTFFIWVLISIYQGGILMYGALLLFESEFVHVVAISFTALILTELLMVALTIRTWHWLMVVAEFLSLGCYVASLAFLNEYFGIGRVSFGAFLDVAFITTVTFLWKVSAITVVSCLPLYILKYLKRKFSPPSYSKLTS
;
A
#
# COMPACT_ATOMS: atom_id res chain seq x y z
N MET A 1 18.29 17.68 1.62
CA MET A 1 18.00 17.83 3.08
C MET A 1 16.53 17.63 3.41
N GLY A 2 15.59 18.43 2.86
CA GLY A 2 14.16 18.30 3.21
C GLY A 2 13.58 16.89 3.03
N LYS A 3 13.89 16.21 1.91
CA LYS A 3 13.41 14.84 1.67
C LYS A 3 13.97 13.80 2.67
N ALA A 4 15.24 13.92 3.03
CA ALA A 4 15.85 13.07 4.05
C ALA A 4 15.21 13.27 5.43
N ALA A 5 14.84 14.51 5.77
CA ALA A 5 14.11 14.80 6.99
C ALA A 5 12.71 14.16 7.00
N TYR A 6 11.99 14.14 5.86
CA TYR A 6 10.73 13.39 5.77
C TYR A 6 10.94 11.90 6.00
N GLY A 7 11.98 11.31 5.39
CA GLY A 7 12.34 9.91 5.63
C GLY A 7 12.60 9.62 7.11
N TRP A 8 13.37 10.47 7.78
CA TRP A 8 13.63 10.34 9.22
C TRP A 8 12.36 10.48 10.06
N MET A 9 11.46 11.42 9.73
CA MET A 9 10.17 11.58 10.43
C MET A 9 9.27 10.35 10.27
N ILE A 10 9.25 9.72 9.10
CA ILE A 10 8.50 8.48 8.86
C ILE A 10 9.06 7.34 9.73
N MET A 11 10.39 7.19 9.80
CA MET A 11 11.05 6.13 10.59
C MET A 11 10.89 6.32 12.11
N LYS A 12 10.53 7.52 12.57
CA LYS A 12 10.34 7.87 13.99
C LYS A 12 8.87 7.91 14.42
N ASP A 13 7.93 7.54 13.56
CA ASP A 13 6.52 7.56 13.92
C ASP A 13 6.10 6.29 14.69
N ASP A 14 5.72 6.47 15.95
CA ASP A 14 5.33 5.39 16.86
C ASP A 14 4.11 4.59 16.40
N ASN A 15 3.29 5.14 15.50
CA ASN A 15 2.08 4.46 14.99
C ASN A 15 2.36 3.53 13.79
N ILE A 16 3.56 3.59 13.22
CA ILE A 16 4.02 2.70 12.15
C ILE A 16 5.40 2.14 12.51
N PRO A 17 5.51 1.40 13.63
CA PRO A 17 6.79 0.97 14.16
C PRO A 17 7.51 0.01 13.20
N GLY A 18 8.84 0.11 13.17
CA GLY A 18 9.69 -0.68 12.28
C GLY A 18 9.66 -0.23 10.82
N THR A 19 9.00 0.89 10.49
CA THR A 19 9.02 1.42 9.12
C THR A 19 10.43 1.92 8.77
N VAL A 20 10.97 1.47 7.64
CA VAL A 20 12.28 1.89 7.12
C VAL A 20 12.12 2.57 5.78
N VAL A 21 12.67 3.76 5.63
CA VAL A 21 12.73 4.46 4.34
C VAL A 21 14.08 4.18 3.70
N ARG A 22 14.09 3.37 2.64
CA ARG A 22 15.31 3.05 1.88
C ARG A 22 15.64 4.12 0.85
N THR A 23 14.61 4.62 0.14
CA THR A 23 14.79 5.64 -0.89
C THR A 23 14.28 7.00 -0.40
N SER A 24 15.20 7.83 0.12
CA SER A 24 14.86 9.13 0.72
C SER A 24 14.40 10.20 -0.28
N THR A 25 14.40 9.93 -1.58
CA THR A 25 14.05 10.90 -2.64
C THR A 25 12.59 10.85 -3.10
N ILE A 26 11.83 9.84 -2.66
CA ILE A 26 10.45 9.51 -3.09
C ILE A 26 9.34 9.94 -2.10
N PRO A 27 9.55 10.36 -0.83
CA PRO A 27 8.45 10.64 0.11
C PRO A 27 7.31 11.55 -0.41
N GLU A 28 7.59 12.52 -1.29
CA GLU A 28 6.56 13.36 -1.88
C GLU A 28 5.67 12.66 -2.93
N GLU A 29 6.12 11.58 -3.56
CA GLU A 29 5.34 10.81 -4.54
C GLU A 29 4.20 10.04 -3.84
N LEU A 30 4.38 9.66 -2.57
CA LEU A 30 3.34 9.07 -1.72
C LEU A 30 2.08 9.94 -1.60
N GLY A 31 2.17 11.26 -1.83
CA GLY A 31 1.04 12.18 -1.81
C GLY A 31 0.27 12.29 -3.13
N ARG A 32 0.68 11.56 -4.19
CA ARG A 32 0.12 11.67 -5.55
C ARG A 32 -0.30 10.34 -6.16
N LEU A 33 -0.26 9.26 -5.39
CA LEU A 33 -0.61 7.93 -5.87
C LEU A 33 -2.08 7.87 -6.27
N VAL A 34 -2.35 7.17 -7.36
CA VAL A 34 -3.73 6.94 -7.86
C VAL A 34 -4.03 5.46 -7.95
N TYR A 35 -3.03 4.64 -8.26
CA TYR A 35 -3.17 3.19 -8.33
C TYR A 35 -2.30 2.52 -7.28
N LEU A 36 -2.89 1.58 -6.54
CA LEU A 36 -2.17 0.68 -5.64
C LEU A 36 -2.31 -0.75 -6.19
N LEU A 37 -1.19 -1.36 -6.55
CA LEU A 37 -1.11 -2.75 -6.93
C LEU A 37 -0.63 -3.55 -5.72
N THR A 38 -1.40 -4.53 -5.28
CA THR A 38 -1.12 -5.32 -4.08
C THR A 38 -1.02 -6.79 -4.41
N ASP A 39 -0.06 -7.50 -3.82
CA ASP A 39 -0.11 -8.95 -3.76
C ASP A 39 -1.18 -9.42 -2.74
N LYS A 40 -1.55 -10.70 -2.82
CA LYS A 40 -2.50 -11.35 -1.92
C LYS A 40 -1.79 -12.07 -0.76
N THR A 41 -0.87 -12.99 -1.05
CA THR A 41 -0.29 -13.91 -0.07
C THR A 41 0.76 -13.17 0.73
N GLY A 42 0.73 -13.28 2.06
CA GLY A 42 1.71 -12.61 2.92
C GLY A 42 1.60 -11.08 2.96
N THR A 43 0.86 -10.47 2.03
CA THR A 43 0.57 -9.03 1.99
C THR A 43 -0.80 -8.70 2.57
N LEU A 44 -1.88 -9.25 1.99
CA LEU A 44 -3.24 -9.07 2.53
C LEU A 44 -3.58 -10.16 3.53
N THR A 45 -3.05 -11.37 3.32
CA THR A 45 -3.25 -12.52 4.21
C THR A 45 -2.01 -12.75 5.08
N GLN A 46 -2.20 -13.40 6.22
CA GLN A 46 -1.12 -13.82 7.13
C GLN A 46 -0.53 -15.18 6.74
N ASN A 47 -1.04 -15.81 5.68
CA ASN A 47 -0.76 -17.18 5.30
C ASN A 47 -1.11 -18.19 6.42
N GLU A 48 -2.13 -17.87 7.22
CA GLU A 48 -2.63 -18.71 8.31
C GLU A 48 -4.05 -19.17 7.95
N MET A 49 -4.19 -20.50 7.76
CA MET A 49 -5.45 -21.13 7.39
C MET A 49 -6.17 -21.62 8.66
N ILE A 50 -7.32 -21.03 8.96
CA ILE A 50 -8.08 -21.34 10.18
C ILE A 50 -9.35 -22.11 9.81
N PHE A 51 -9.52 -23.28 10.41
CA PHE A 51 -10.78 -24.02 10.33
C PHE A 51 -11.88 -23.25 11.06
N LYS A 52 -12.88 -22.74 10.34
CA LYS A 52 -13.92 -21.86 10.89
C LYS A 52 -15.27 -22.53 11.01
N ARG A 53 -15.58 -23.48 10.11
CA ARG A 53 -16.93 -24.02 10.01
C ARG A 53 -16.94 -25.49 9.66
N LEU A 54 -17.83 -26.24 10.32
CA LEU A 54 -18.18 -27.61 9.98
C LEU A 54 -19.70 -27.69 9.82
N HIS A 55 -20.19 -28.22 8.70
CA HIS A 55 -21.62 -28.35 8.42
C HIS A 55 -21.97 -29.81 8.12
N LEU A 56 -22.94 -30.38 8.85
CA LEU A 56 -23.38 -31.77 8.76
C LEU A 56 -24.78 -31.92 8.13
N GLY A 57 -25.28 -30.87 7.49
CA GLY A 57 -26.58 -30.79 6.82
C GLY A 57 -27.69 -30.32 7.75
N THR A 58 -27.87 -30.98 8.89
CA THR A 58 -28.90 -30.59 9.88
C THR A 58 -28.39 -29.61 10.93
N VAL A 59 -27.07 -29.53 11.12
CA VAL A 59 -26.41 -28.69 12.13
C VAL A 59 -25.14 -28.10 11.52
N SER A 60 -24.87 -26.83 11.83
CA SER A 60 -23.62 -26.14 11.51
C SER A 60 -22.93 -25.72 12.79
N TYR A 61 -21.64 -26.03 12.89
CA TYR A 61 -20.77 -25.59 13.96
C TYR A 61 -19.85 -24.49 13.42
N GLY A 62 -19.94 -23.32 14.04
CA GLY A 62 -19.01 -22.20 13.84
C GLY A 62 -17.93 -22.18 14.93
N THR A 63 -17.07 -21.16 14.90
CA THR A 63 -15.96 -20.97 15.85
C THR A 63 -16.39 -21.08 17.30
N ASP A 64 -17.54 -20.50 17.64
CA ASP A 64 -18.00 -20.34 19.02
C ASP A 64 -18.61 -21.64 19.58
N THR A 65 -18.82 -22.63 18.70
CA THR A 65 -19.45 -23.93 19.02
C THR A 65 -18.48 -25.11 18.81
N MET A 66 -17.20 -24.86 18.52
CA MET A 66 -16.22 -25.93 18.29
C MET A 66 -15.95 -26.77 19.55
N ASP A 67 -16.12 -26.19 20.74
CA ASP A 67 -15.97 -26.90 22.02
C ASP A 67 -17.01 -28.04 22.18
N GLU A 68 -18.19 -27.90 21.56
CA GLU A 68 -19.20 -28.95 21.54
C GLU A 68 -18.71 -30.18 20.75
N ILE A 69 -18.05 -29.96 19.60
CA ILE A 69 -17.45 -31.03 18.79
C ILE A 69 -16.42 -31.80 19.63
N GLN A 70 -15.54 -31.08 20.32
CA GLN A 70 -14.52 -31.69 21.18
C GLN A 70 -15.16 -32.57 22.27
N SER A 71 -16.21 -32.06 22.92
CA SER A 71 -16.96 -32.80 23.95
C SER A 71 -17.60 -34.08 23.40
N HIS A 72 -18.21 -34.01 22.21
CA HIS A 72 -18.79 -35.17 21.53
C HIS A 72 -17.74 -36.22 21.16
N ILE A 73 -16.56 -35.81 20.68
CA ILE A 73 -15.46 -36.73 20.36
C ILE A 73 -14.96 -37.42 21.64
N ILE A 74 -14.66 -36.66 22.70
CA ILE A 74 -14.17 -37.20 23.97
C ILE A 74 -15.17 -38.23 24.53
N SER A 75 -16.46 -37.89 24.53
CA SER A 75 -17.49 -38.81 25.02
C SER A 75 -17.53 -40.12 24.20
N SER A 76 -17.41 -40.03 22.87
CA SER A 76 -17.45 -41.19 21.97
C SER A 76 -16.26 -42.14 22.20
N TYR A 77 -15.04 -41.60 22.37
CA TYR A 77 -13.85 -42.40 22.67
C TYR A 77 -13.84 -42.94 24.11
N SER A 78 -14.39 -42.18 25.07
CA SER A 78 -14.49 -42.66 26.47
C SER A 78 -15.42 -43.86 26.62
N GLN A 79 -16.50 -43.93 25.83
CA GLN A 79 -17.45 -45.04 25.85
C GLN A 79 -16.87 -46.34 25.24
N MET A 80 -15.96 -46.23 24.25
CA MET A 80 -15.28 -47.41 23.67
C MET A 80 -14.33 -48.09 24.66
N HIS A 81 -13.70 -47.35 25.58
CA HIS A 81 -12.79 -47.94 26.56
C HIS A 81 -13.48 -48.68 27.73
N SER A 82 -14.78 -48.50 27.94
CA SER A 82 -15.54 -49.18 29.00
C SER A 82 -16.00 -50.61 28.68
N GLN A 83 -15.83 -51.12 27.45
CA GLN A 83 -16.24 -52.49 27.09
C GLN A 83 -15.15 -53.57 27.24
N SER A 84 -13.91 -53.20 27.60
CA SER A 84 -12.79 -54.17 27.72
C SER A 84 -12.49 -54.64 29.14
N SER A 85 -13.31 -54.33 30.15
CA SER A 85 -13.11 -54.83 31.52
C SER A 85 -14.42 -55.09 32.26
N GLY A 86 -14.84 -56.36 32.29
CA GLY A 86 -15.99 -56.81 33.07
C GLY A 86 -16.34 -58.28 32.84
N ASN A 87 -15.52 -59.19 33.36
CA ASN A 87 -15.77 -60.63 33.37
C ASN A 87 -16.63 -60.99 34.59
N SER A 88 -17.85 -61.53 34.42
CA SER A 88 -18.41 -62.51 35.37
C SER A 88 -19.63 -63.27 34.82
N THR A 89 -19.51 -64.58 34.98
CA THR A 89 -20.46 -65.68 34.79
C THR A 89 -21.88 -65.45 35.31
N SER A 90 -22.89 -65.74 34.48
CA SER A 90 -23.99 -66.65 34.88
C SER A 90 -24.83 -67.10 33.68
N SER A 91 -25.13 -68.40 33.70
CA SER A 91 -25.90 -69.19 32.74
C SER A 91 -27.42 -68.98 32.88
N THR A 92 -28.16 -68.87 31.76
CA THR A 92 -29.44 -69.58 31.45
C THR A 92 -29.87 -69.21 30.01
N PRO A 93 -30.37 -70.14 29.16
CA PRO A 93 -30.83 -69.81 27.81
C PRO A 93 -32.34 -69.57 27.75
N SER A 94 -32.79 -68.50 27.10
CA SER A 94 -34.20 -68.38 26.68
C SER A 94 -34.38 -67.66 25.33
N ARG A 95 -34.78 -68.50 24.35
CA ARG A 95 -35.81 -68.28 23.32
C ARG A 95 -35.66 -67.10 22.34
N LYS A 96 -35.43 -67.47 21.08
CA LYS A 96 -35.60 -66.66 19.86
C LYS A 96 -36.94 -65.94 19.83
N THR A 97 -36.91 -64.63 19.62
CA THR A 97 -38.03 -63.87 19.06
C THR A 97 -37.48 -63.00 17.93
N GLN A 98 -37.91 -63.29 16.70
CA GLN A 98 -37.67 -62.46 15.54
C GLN A 98 -38.48 -61.17 15.68
N SER A 99 -37.82 -60.02 15.57
CA SER A 99 -38.48 -58.77 15.22
C SER A 99 -37.53 -57.92 14.38
N SER A 100 -37.93 -57.71 13.12
CA SER A 100 -37.35 -56.76 12.18
C SER A 100 -37.39 -55.34 12.76
N ALA A 101 -36.22 -54.81 13.12
CA ALA A 101 -36.09 -53.41 13.54
C ALA A 101 -35.82 -52.49 12.33
N PRO A 102 -36.42 -51.30 12.27
CA PRO A 102 -36.17 -50.32 11.20
C PRO A 102 -34.78 -49.67 11.39
N LYS A 103 -34.16 -49.26 10.27
CA LYS A 103 -32.84 -48.59 10.24
C LYS A 103 -32.78 -47.45 11.27
N VAL A 104 -31.94 -47.61 12.30
CA VAL A 104 -31.72 -46.62 13.36
C VAL A 104 -31.13 -45.35 12.75
N ARG A 105 -31.84 -44.22 12.92
CA ARG A 105 -31.34 -42.89 12.54
C ARG A 105 -30.09 -42.59 13.37
N LYS A 106 -28.91 -42.50 12.73
CA LYS A 106 -27.63 -42.23 13.39
C LYS A 106 -27.74 -40.98 14.27
N SER A 107 -27.21 -41.03 15.49
CA SER A 107 -27.19 -39.88 16.40
C SER A 107 -26.27 -38.78 15.85
N VAL A 108 -26.53 -37.52 16.21
CA VAL A 108 -25.69 -36.38 15.81
C VAL A 108 -24.23 -36.61 16.24
N SER A 109 -24.02 -37.17 17.44
CA SER A 109 -22.69 -37.52 17.95
C SER A 109 -21.94 -38.51 17.05
N SER A 110 -22.64 -39.52 16.51
CA SER A 110 -22.06 -40.49 15.57
C SER A 110 -21.67 -39.83 14.24
N ARG A 111 -22.49 -38.90 13.73
CA ARG A 111 -22.17 -38.14 12.49
C ARG A 111 -20.98 -37.21 12.68
N ILE A 112 -20.86 -36.55 13.84
CA ILE A 112 -19.68 -35.72 14.19
C ILE A 112 -18.42 -36.59 14.22
N HIS A 113 -18.50 -37.73 14.93
CA HIS A 113 -17.37 -38.65 15.03
C HIS A 113 -16.90 -39.14 13.65
N GLU A 114 -17.81 -39.59 12.79
CA GLU A 114 -17.48 -40.01 11.42
C GLU A 114 -16.87 -38.88 10.58
N ALA A 115 -17.43 -37.67 10.66
CA ALA A 115 -16.92 -36.51 9.91
C ALA A 115 -15.49 -36.12 10.36
N VAL A 116 -15.24 -36.11 11.67
CA VAL A 116 -13.92 -35.76 12.21
C VAL A 116 -12.90 -36.87 11.94
N LYS A 117 -13.31 -38.14 12.06
CA LYS A 117 -12.49 -39.31 11.65
C LYS A 117 -12.08 -39.19 10.18
N ALA A 118 -13.02 -38.88 9.28
CA ALA A 118 -12.72 -38.68 7.87
C ALA A 118 -11.72 -37.54 7.62
N ILE A 119 -11.86 -36.41 8.31
CA ILE A 119 -10.93 -35.27 8.17
C ILE A 119 -9.52 -35.62 8.68
N ALA A 120 -9.43 -36.37 9.78
CA ALA A 120 -8.18 -36.80 10.38
C ALA A 120 -7.47 -37.90 9.59
N LEU A 121 -8.21 -38.74 8.85
CA LEU A 121 -7.62 -39.82 8.03
C LEU A 121 -7.32 -39.38 6.60
N CYS A 122 -8.15 -38.52 6.00
CA CYS A 122 -7.95 -37.99 4.65
C CYS A 122 -6.91 -36.87 4.59
N HIS A 123 -5.66 -37.13 4.95
CA HIS A 123 -4.59 -36.15 4.79
C HIS A 123 -3.21 -36.78 4.63
N ASN A 124 -2.27 -35.99 4.11
CA ASN A 124 -0.86 -36.39 4.01
C ASN A 124 0.01 -35.66 5.05
N VAL A 125 -0.57 -35.26 6.18
CA VAL A 125 0.16 -34.58 7.25
C VAL A 125 0.96 -35.62 8.03
N THR A 126 2.28 -35.45 8.07
CA THR A 126 3.16 -36.27 8.89
C THR A 126 3.35 -35.59 10.25
N PRO A 127 2.88 -36.18 11.37
CA PRO A 127 3.10 -35.60 12.69
C PRO A 127 4.58 -35.68 13.05
N VAL A 128 5.16 -34.56 13.47
CA VAL A 128 6.52 -34.50 14.02
C VAL A 128 6.39 -34.26 15.52
N TYR A 129 6.86 -35.22 16.31
CA TYR A 129 6.84 -35.11 17.78
C TYR A 129 8.16 -34.52 18.24
N GLU A 130 8.15 -33.27 18.72
CA GLU A 130 9.31 -32.70 19.40
C GLU A 130 9.48 -33.38 20.77
N SER A 131 10.66 -33.94 21.02
CA SER A 131 11.02 -34.41 22.36
C SER A 131 11.10 -33.20 23.29
N ARG A 132 10.21 -33.14 24.28
CA ARG A 132 10.29 -32.13 25.33
C ARG A 132 11.59 -32.32 26.10
N THR A 133 12.63 -31.56 25.77
CA THR A 133 13.89 -31.50 26.52
C THR A 133 13.65 -30.72 27.80
N GLY A 134 13.33 -31.48 28.85
CA GLY A 134 13.10 -30.96 30.19
C GLY A 134 13.71 -31.85 31.28
N VAL A 135 14.73 -32.65 31.00
CA VAL A 135 15.63 -33.23 32.02
C VAL A 135 17.01 -33.45 31.40
N THR A 136 18.02 -32.82 31.99
CA THR A 136 19.45 -33.15 31.84
C THR A 136 19.71 -34.63 32.14
N ALA A 137 20.05 -35.40 31.12
CA ALA A 137 20.95 -36.54 31.24
C ALA A 137 21.49 -36.86 29.84
N GLU A 138 22.80 -36.79 29.72
CA GLU A 138 23.57 -37.32 28.59
C GLU A 138 23.24 -38.80 28.41
N THR A 139 22.61 -39.16 27.30
CA THR A 139 22.89 -40.44 26.64
C THR A 139 22.44 -40.37 25.18
N GLU A 140 23.40 -40.32 24.27
CA GLU A 140 23.20 -40.74 22.89
C GLU A 140 22.79 -42.21 22.89
N TYR A 141 21.54 -42.48 22.55
CA TYR A 141 21.15 -43.73 21.91
C TYR A 141 20.17 -43.39 20.80
N ALA A 142 20.69 -43.39 19.57
CA ALA A 142 19.91 -43.77 18.42
C ALA A 142 19.52 -45.25 18.57
N GLU A 143 18.27 -45.54 18.25
CA GLU A 143 17.60 -46.86 18.07
C GLU A 143 16.35 -46.99 18.95
N VAL A 144 15.19 -46.76 18.31
CA VAL A 144 14.10 -47.73 18.41
C VAL A 144 13.61 -47.98 17.00
N ASP A 145 14.18 -49.04 16.44
CA ASP A 145 13.62 -49.83 15.37
C ASP A 145 12.26 -50.37 15.83
N GLN A 146 11.17 -49.87 15.24
CA GLN A 146 9.94 -50.64 15.13
C GLN A 146 9.69 -50.82 13.64
N ASP A 147 9.99 -52.03 13.18
CA ASP A 147 9.56 -52.62 11.93
C ASP A 147 8.21 -52.08 11.48
N PHE A 148 8.21 -51.28 10.41
CA PHE A 148 7.15 -51.32 9.41
C PHE A 148 7.82 -51.22 8.05
N SER A 149 8.17 -52.40 7.54
CA SER A 149 8.29 -52.60 6.10
C SER A 149 6.91 -52.39 5.48
N ASP A 150 6.72 -51.26 4.79
CA ASP A 150 5.86 -51.23 3.61
C ASP A 150 6.28 -50.06 2.72
N GLU A 151 7.09 -50.38 1.72
CA GLU A 151 7.63 -49.45 0.74
C GLU A 151 6.51 -48.79 -0.10
N ASN A 152 6.65 -47.49 -0.34
CA ASN A 152 5.97 -46.74 -1.41
C ASN A 152 4.43 -46.59 -1.35
N ARG A 153 3.89 -45.98 -0.28
CA ARG A 153 2.61 -45.26 -0.37
C ARG A 153 2.80 -43.78 -0.64
N THR A 154 2.73 -43.40 -1.91
CA THR A 154 2.32 -42.04 -2.30
C THR A 154 0.82 -41.93 -1.94
N TYR A 155 0.50 -41.38 -0.77
CA TYR A 155 -0.89 -41.15 -0.39
C TYR A 155 -1.49 -40.08 -1.31
N GLN A 156 -2.33 -40.48 -2.27
CA GLN A 156 -3.40 -39.61 -2.79
C GLN A 156 -4.52 -39.63 -1.74
N ALA A 157 -5.22 -38.50 -1.57
CA ALA A 157 -6.12 -38.17 -0.44
C ALA A 157 -7.43 -38.99 -0.40
N SER A 158 -7.28 -40.31 -0.40
CA SER A 158 -8.33 -41.28 -0.53
C SER A 158 -7.75 -42.63 -0.08
N SER A 159 -7.90 -42.92 1.22
CA SER A 159 -7.49 -44.21 1.80
C SER A 159 -8.74 -44.96 2.27
N PRO A 160 -8.86 -46.26 1.93
CA PRO A 160 -9.80 -47.15 2.60
C PRO A 160 -9.27 -47.49 3.99
N ASP A 161 -10.05 -47.20 5.04
CA ASP A 161 -9.76 -47.61 6.41
C ASP A 161 -10.62 -48.83 6.76
N GLU A 162 -10.01 -49.87 7.33
CA GLU A 162 -10.71 -51.00 7.94
C GLU A 162 -10.98 -50.68 9.41
N ASP A 163 -12.23 -50.79 9.84
CA ASP A 163 -12.56 -50.72 11.27
C ASP A 163 -12.44 -52.11 11.89
N GLU A 164 -11.42 -52.34 12.74
CA GLU A 164 -11.16 -53.62 13.43
C GLU A 164 -12.36 -54.12 14.25
N SER A 165 -13.32 -53.25 14.58
CA SER A 165 -14.50 -53.59 15.37
C SER A 165 -15.71 -54.07 14.55
N THR A 166 -15.78 -53.77 13.25
CA THR A 166 -16.95 -54.09 12.39
C THR A 166 -16.60 -54.83 11.10
N GLY A 167 -15.34 -54.81 10.64
CA GLY A 167 -14.93 -55.41 9.36
C GLY A 167 -15.48 -54.68 8.14
N GLU A 168 -15.91 -53.42 8.28
CA GLU A 168 -16.44 -52.60 7.18
C GLU A 168 -15.34 -51.69 6.63
N ILE A 169 -15.02 -51.84 5.34
CA ILE A 169 -14.01 -51.02 4.65
C ILE A 169 -14.65 -49.71 4.22
N THR A 170 -14.14 -48.57 4.68
CA THR A 170 -14.68 -47.25 4.33
C THR A 170 -13.68 -46.45 3.51
N PHE A 171 -14.08 -46.09 2.29
CA PHE A 171 -13.33 -45.17 1.43
C PHE A 171 -13.77 -43.73 1.69
N TYR A 172 -12.85 -42.87 2.13
CA TYR A 172 -13.10 -41.45 2.33
C TYR A 172 -12.50 -40.60 1.22
N MET A 173 -13.14 -39.47 0.91
CA MET A 173 -12.67 -38.51 -0.09
C MET A 173 -12.97 -37.09 0.33
N LYS A 174 -12.03 -36.16 0.10
CA LYS A 174 -12.24 -34.72 0.26
C LYS A 174 -11.87 -33.96 -1.01
N GLY A 175 -12.68 -32.97 -1.38
CA GLY A 175 -12.46 -32.22 -2.61
C GLY A 175 -13.16 -30.86 -2.64
N ALA A 176 -12.92 -30.10 -3.72
CA ALA A 176 -13.62 -28.86 -4.00
C ALA A 176 -15.11 -29.13 -4.29
N ASP A 177 -15.97 -28.20 -3.95
CA ASP A 177 -17.41 -28.26 -4.15
C ASP A 177 -17.83 -28.61 -5.59
N VAL A 178 -17.25 -27.94 -6.60
CA VAL A 178 -17.57 -28.19 -8.01
C VAL A 178 -17.21 -29.60 -8.49
N ALA A 179 -16.13 -30.18 -7.96
CA ALA A 179 -15.71 -31.54 -8.32
C ALA A 179 -16.51 -32.58 -7.54
N MET A 180 -16.77 -32.32 -6.26
CA MET A 180 -17.47 -33.24 -5.39
C MET A 180 -18.97 -33.29 -5.69
N SER A 181 -19.59 -32.21 -6.19
CA SER A 181 -21.02 -32.19 -6.52
C SER A 181 -21.42 -33.24 -7.57
N THR A 182 -20.51 -33.62 -8.48
CA THR A 182 -20.74 -34.67 -9.48
C THR A 182 -20.44 -36.08 -8.96
N ILE A 183 -19.72 -36.18 -7.84
CA ILE A 183 -19.24 -37.43 -7.24
C ILE A 183 -20.19 -37.91 -6.13
N VAL A 184 -20.71 -36.98 -5.35
CA VAL A 184 -21.61 -37.26 -4.22
C VAL A 184 -23.03 -37.50 -4.68
N GLN A 185 -23.77 -38.28 -3.89
CA GLN A 185 -25.21 -38.44 -4.06
C GLN A 185 -25.92 -37.09 -3.90
N TYR A 186 -27.04 -36.92 -4.60
CA TYR A 186 -27.83 -35.68 -4.55
C TYR A 186 -28.20 -35.32 -3.09
N ASN A 187 -27.93 -34.07 -2.73
CA ASN A 187 -28.23 -33.51 -1.41
C ASN A 187 -28.81 -32.10 -1.57
N ASP A 188 -29.97 -31.87 -0.97
CA ASP A 188 -30.76 -30.65 -1.16
C ASP A 188 -30.08 -29.37 -0.65
N TRP A 189 -29.10 -29.50 0.26
CA TRP A 189 -28.50 -28.39 0.99
C TRP A 189 -27.06 -28.05 0.57
N LEU A 190 -26.38 -28.93 -0.17
CA LEU A 190 -24.93 -28.80 -0.41
C LEU A 190 -24.58 -27.53 -1.20
N GLU A 191 -25.28 -27.30 -2.32
CA GLU A 191 -25.00 -26.14 -3.18
C GLU A 191 -25.30 -24.81 -2.48
N GLU A 192 -26.41 -24.74 -1.74
CA GLU A 192 -26.81 -23.54 -1.00
C GLU A 192 -25.80 -23.22 0.10
N GLU A 193 -25.40 -24.20 0.90
CA GLU A 193 -24.45 -24.00 2.00
C GLU A 193 -23.02 -23.72 1.51
N CYS A 194 -22.59 -24.35 0.42
CA CYS A 194 -21.34 -23.97 -0.26
C CYS A 194 -21.39 -22.49 -0.68
N GLY A 195 -22.51 -22.05 -1.26
CA GLY A 195 -22.74 -20.66 -1.63
C GLY A 195 -22.75 -19.71 -0.43
N ASN A 196 -23.32 -20.12 0.71
CA ASN A 196 -23.33 -19.35 1.97
C ASN A 196 -21.91 -19.15 2.50
N MET A 197 -21.14 -20.23 2.63
CA MET A 197 -19.75 -20.18 3.10
C MET A 197 -18.84 -19.38 2.16
N ALA A 198 -19.00 -19.53 0.84
CA ALA A 198 -18.25 -18.77 -0.14
C ALA A 198 -18.57 -17.25 -0.08
N ARG A 199 -19.82 -16.88 0.24
CA ARG A 199 -20.21 -15.46 0.46
C ARG A 199 -19.61 -14.87 1.73
N GLU A 200 -19.39 -15.70 2.75
CA GLU A 200 -18.65 -15.34 3.97
C GLU A 200 -17.13 -15.22 3.73
N GLY A 201 -16.63 -15.69 2.58
CA GLY A 201 -15.21 -15.68 2.27
C GLY A 201 -14.45 -16.88 2.84
N LEU A 202 -15.15 -17.99 3.09
CA LEU A 202 -14.54 -19.26 3.48
C LEU A 202 -14.24 -20.10 2.25
N ARG A 203 -13.11 -20.79 2.26
CA ARG A 203 -12.79 -21.84 1.30
C ARG A 203 -13.52 -23.11 1.72
N THR A 204 -14.37 -23.61 0.84
CA THR A 204 -15.16 -24.80 1.05
C THR A 204 -14.40 -26.07 0.64
N LEU A 205 -14.50 -27.12 1.46
CA LEU A 205 -14.12 -28.48 1.07
C LEU A 205 -15.23 -29.44 1.49
N VAL A 206 -15.67 -30.26 0.53
CA VAL A 206 -16.69 -31.28 0.71
C VAL A 206 -16.00 -32.59 1.06
N VAL A 207 -16.46 -33.25 2.12
CA VAL A 207 -15.97 -34.55 2.57
C VAL A 207 -17.08 -35.57 2.42
N ALA A 208 -16.75 -36.69 1.78
CA ALA A 208 -17.68 -37.77 1.49
C ALA A 208 -17.05 -39.12 1.81
N LYS A 209 -17.88 -40.15 1.92
CA LYS A 209 -17.44 -41.53 2.12
C LYS A 209 -18.19 -42.52 1.25
N LYS A 210 -17.67 -43.73 1.16
CA LYS A 210 -18.34 -44.88 0.56
C LYS A 210 -17.93 -46.14 1.31
N SER A 211 -18.92 -46.83 1.85
CA SER A 211 -18.73 -48.15 2.43
C SER A 211 -18.56 -49.17 1.32
N LEU A 212 -17.56 -50.02 1.44
CA LEU A 212 -17.25 -51.12 0.52
C LEU A 212 -17.36 -52.44 1.28
N THR A 213 -17.90 -53.46 0.62
CA THR A 213 -17.75 -54.83 1.11
C THR A 213 -16.34 -55.35 0.79
N GLU A 214 -15.90 -56.36 1.53
CA GLU A 214 -14.62 -57.03 1.29
C GLU A 214 -14.47 -57.48 -0.17
N GLU A 215 -15.53 -58.07 -0.76
CA GLU A 215 -15.53 -58.49 -2.16
C GLU A 215 -15.36 -57.31 -3.14
N GLN A 216 -16.00 -56.17 -2.86
CA GLN A 216 -15.89 -54.96 -3.69
C GLN A 216 -14.49 -54.36 -3.60
N TYR A 217 -13.90 -54.37 -2.42
CA TYR A 217 -12.54 -53.89 -2.20
C TYR A 217 -11.52 -54.78 -2.92
N GLN A 218 -11.61 -56.10 -2.78
CA GLN A 218 -10.73 -57.04 -3.46
C GLN A 218 -10.84 -56.96 -4.99
N ASP A 219 -12.04 -56.81 -5.55
CA ASP A 219 -12.22 -56.59 -6.99
C ASP A 219 -11.54 -55.28 -7.44
N PHE A 220 -11.73 -54.20 -6.69
CA PHE A 220 -11.07 -52.93 -6.96
C PHE A 220 -9.55 -53.07 -6.90
N GLU A 221 -9.01 -53.66 -5.84
CA GLU A 221 -7.57 -53.83 -5.64
C GLU A 221 -6.94 -54.64 -6.77
N ASN A 222 -7.59 -55.73 -7.20
CA ASN A 222 -7.17 -56.53 -8.34
C ASN A 222 -7.12 -55.70 -9.63
N ARG A 223 -8.17 -54.94 -9.94
CA ARG A 223 -8.21 -54.06 -11.13
C ARG A 223 -7.16 -52.94 -11.05
N TYR A 224 -6.95 -52.39 -9.86
CA TYR A 224 -6.00 -51.32 -9.62
C TYR A 224 -4.55 -51.80 -9.76
N ASN A 225 -4.22 -52.97 -9.21
CA ASN A 225 -2.91 -53.60 -9.36
C ASN A 225 -2.63 -53.98 -10.81
N GLN A 226 -3.62 -54.54 -11.53
CA GLN A 226 -3.51 -54.80 -12.96
C GLN A 226 -3.25 -53.51 -13.77
N ALA A 227 -3.93 -52.42 -13.43
CA ALA A 227 -3.71 -51.12 -14.06
C ALA A 227 -2.30 -50.56 -13.76
N LYS A 228 -1.81 -50.68 -12.52
CA LYS A 228 -0.46 -50.27 -12.10
C LYS A 228 0.65 -51.04 -12.80
N LEU A 229 0.45 -52.35 -13.00
CA LEU A 229 1.39 -53.24 -13.69
C LEU A 229 1.39 -53.04 -15.21
N SER A 230 0.45 -52.26 -15.76
CA SER A 230 0.38 -52.03 -17.20
C SER A 230 1.54 -51.16 -17.70
N ILE A 231 2.21 -51.64 -18.76
CA ILE A 231 3.33 -50.92 -19.40
C ILE A 231 2.81 -49.77 -20.29
N HIS A 232 1.63 -49.93 -20.89
CA HIS A 232 1.01 -48.96 -21.79
C HIS A 232 -0.17 -48.25 -21.11
N ASP A 233 -0.22 -46.93 -21.25
CA ASP A 233 -1.29 -46.05 -20.77
C ASP A 233 -1.63 -46.23 -19.28
N ARG A 234 -0.61 -46.56 -18.47
CA ARG A 234 -0.74 -46.80 -17.02
C ARG A 234 -1.56 -45.71 -16.32
N ALA A 235 -1.24 -44.44 -16.59
CA ALA A 235 -1.91 -43.31 -15.96
C ALA A 235 -3.42 -43.26 -16.26
N LEU A 236 -3.82 -43.51 -17.51
CA LEU A 236 -5.23 -43.51 -17.91
C LEU A 236 -5.99 -44.70 -17.31
N LYS A 237 -5.39 -45.90 -17.32
CA LYS A 237 -6.00 -47.10 -16.75
C LYS A 237 -6.18 -46.98 -15.24
N VAL A 238 -5.17 -46.46 -14.53
CA VAL A 238 -5.26 -46.21 -13.09
C VAL A 238 -6.35 -45.18 -12.79
N ALA A 239 -6.40 -44.07 -13.55
CA ALA A 239 -7.44 -43.06 -13.38
C ALA A 239 -8.86 -43.63 -13.59
N ALA A 240 -9.08 -44.45 -14.61
CA ALA A 240 -10.38 -45.07 -14.87
C ALA A 240 -10.83 -46.03 -13.76
N VAL A 241 -9.89 -46.79 -13.17
CA VAL A 241 -10.19 -47.67 -12.04
C VAL A 241 -10.52 -46.84 -10.78
N VAL A 242 -9.77 -45.77 -10.52
CA VAL A 242 -10.05 -44.85 -9.40
C VAL A 242 -11.41 -44.16 -9.57
N GLU A 243 -11.75 -43.72 -10.77
CA GLU A 243 -13.05 -43.10 -11.08
C GLU A 243 -14.23 -44.05 -10.77
N SER A 244 -14.03 -45.37 -10.84
CA SER A 244 -15.07 -46.34 -10.45
C SER A 244 -15.39 -46.33 -8.95
N LEU A 245 -14.42 -45.93 -8.10
CA LEU A 245 -14.67 -45.69 -6.67
C LEU A 245 -15.30 -44.32 -6.42
N GLU A 246 -14.86 -43.28 -7.15
CA GLU A 246 -15.28 -41.88 -7.03
C GLU A 246 -16.68 -41.59 -7.61
N ARG A 247 -17.65 -42.49 -7.41
CA ARG A 247 -19.04 -42.32 -7.83
C ARG A 247 -20.01 -42.70 -6.73
N GLU A 248 -21.12 -41.97 -6.66
CA GLU A 248 -22.24 -42.20 -5.74
C GLU A 248 -21.82 -42.18 -4.25
N MET A 249 -20.89 -41.29 -3.91
CA MET A 249 -20.37 -41.15 -2.55
C MET A 249 -21.42 -40.53 -1.60
N GLU A 250 -21.49 -41.00 -0.35
CA GLU A 250 -22.32 -40.42 0.72
C GLU A 250 -21.68 -39.14 1.25
N LEU A 251 -22.41 -38.02 1.23
CA LEU A 251 -21.95 -36.74 1.78
C LEU A 251 -21.88 -36.80 3.32
N LEU A 252 -20.70 -36.58 3.89
CA LEU A 252 -20.50 -36.53 5.34
C LEU A 252 -20.64 -35.12 5.88
N CYS A 253 -19.80 -34.21 5.37
CA CYS A 253 -19.74 -32.85 5.87
C CYS A 253 -19.20 -31.88 4.82
N LEU A 254 -19.49 -30.60 5.06
CA LEU A 254 -18.90 -29.46 4.38
C LEU A 254 -18.04 -28.70 5.39
N THR A 255 -16.81 -28.40 5.02
CA THR A 255 -15.86 -27.65 5.85
C THR A 255 -15.59 -26.28 5.26
N GLY A 256 -15.44 -25.27 6.13
CA GLY A 256 -15.12 -23.90 5.77
C GLY A 256 -13.82 -23.47 6.44
N VAL A 257 -12.80 -23.17 5.63
CA VAL A 257 -11.48 -22.72 6.10
C VAL A 257 -11.26 -21.28 5.64
N GLU A 258 -10.91 -20.40 6.57
CA GLU A 258 -10.58 -18.99 6.29
C GLU A 258 -9.06 -18.83 6.09
N ASP A 259 -8.67 -18.17 5.01
CA ASP A 259 -7.30 -17.63 4.86
C ASP A 259 -7.27 -16.28 5.57
N GLN A 260 -6.64 -16.25 6.75
CA GLN A 260 -6.75 -15.13 7.68
C GLN A 260 -6.09 -13.87 7.11
N LEU A 261 -6.84 -12.77 7.11
CA LEU A 261 -6.32 -11.45 6.71
C LEU A 261 -5.36 -10.90 7.77
N GLN A 262 -4.42 -10.05 7.35
CA GLN A 262 -3.66 -9.25 8.30
C GLN A 262 -4.58 -8.32 9.10
N THR A 263 -4.10 -7.90 10.27
CA THR A 263 -4.82 -6.95 11.14
C THR A 263 -5.20 -5.69 10.35
N ASP A 264 -6.46 -5.27 10.49
CA ASP A 264 -6.99 -4.02 9.92
C ASP A 264 -6.87 -3.86 8.39
N VAL A 265 -6.75 -4.95 7.62
CA VAL A 265 -6.75 -4.89 6.15
C VAL A 265 -8.04 -4.27 5.60
N ARG A 266 -9.20 -4.72 6.10
CA ARG A 266 -10.53 -4.23 5.67
C ARG A 266 -10.68 -2.72 5.82
N PRO A 267 -10.54 -2.12 7.03
CA PRO A 267 -10.68 -0.67 7.19
C PRO A 267 -9.60 0.11 6.43
N THR A 268 -8.39 -0.46 6.27
CA THR A 268 -7.32 0.17 5.48
C THR A 268 -7.69 0.26 4.00
N LEU A 269 -8.18 -0.82 3.40
CA LEU A 269 -8.63 -0.82 2.00
C LEU A 269 -9.79 0.16 1.77
N GLU A 270 -10.75 0.21 2.69
CA GLU A 270 -11.86 1.17 2.63
C GLU A 270 -11.37 2.62 2.70
N MET A 271 -10.44 2.92 3.60
CA MET A 271 -9.82 4.24 3.72
C MET A 271 -9.09 4.64 2.43
N LEU A 272 -8.32 3.74 1.82
CA LEU A 272 -7.61 4.00 0.56
C LEU A 272 -8.58 4.24 -0.60
N ARG A 273 -9.68 3.48 -0.68
CA ARG A 273 -10.75 3.69 -1.66
C ARG A 273 -11.43 5.06 -1.46
N ASN A 274 -11.70 5.43 -0.21
CA ASN A 274 -12.28 6.73 0.14
C ASN A 274 -11.30 7.89 -0.16
N ALA A 275 -10.00 7.64 -0.13
CA ALA A 275 -8.95 8.56 -0.60
C ALA A 275 -8.87 8.66 -2.14
N GLY A 276 -9.65 7.86 -2.87
CA GLY A 276 -9.68 7.87 -4.34
C GLY A 276 -8.56 7.07 -4.99
N ILE A 277 -7.91 6.18 -4.25
CA ILE A 277 -6.91 5.25 -4.76
C ILE A 277 -7.63 4.03 -5.32
N LYS A 278 -7.34 3.67 -6.57
CA LYS A 278 -7.84 2.45 -7.23
C LYS A 278 -6.91 1.29 -6.90
N ILE A 279 -7.48 0.19 -6.43
CA ILE A 279 -6.70 -0.93 -5.91
C ILE A 279 -6.82 -2.12 -6.87
N TRP A 280 -5.67 -2.65 -7.29
CA TRP A 280 -5.55 -3.81 -8.17
C TRP A 280 -4.84 -4.93 -7.40
N MET A 281 -5.50 -6.08 -7.22
CA MET A 281 -4.89 -7.25 -6.60
C MET A 281 -4.27 -8.12 -7.68
N LEU A 282 -2.96 -8.39 -7.58
CA LEU A 282 -2.23 -9.24 -8.53
C LEU A 282 -1.68 -10.46 -7.81
N THR A 283 -2.21 -11.65 -8.09
CA THR A 283 -1.83 -12.88 -7.37
C THR A 283 -1.50 -14.03 -8.31
N GLY A 284 -0.59 -14.91 -7.86
CA GLY A 284 -0.31 -16.20 -8.50
C GLY A 284 -1.37 -17.27 -8.20
N ASP A 285 -2.31 -17.00 -7.29
CA ASP A 285 -3.33 -17.97 -6.87
C ASP A 285 -4.39 -18.22 -7.94
N LYS A 286 -5.15 -19.30 -7.73
CA LYS A 286 -6.31 -19.65 -8.56
C LYS A 286 -7.44 -18.62 -8.40
N LEU A 287 -8.32 -18.59 -9.40
CA LEU A 287 -9.42 -17.63 -9.51
C LEU A 287 -10.36 -17.68 -8.31
N GLU A 288 -10.67 -18.88 -7.82
CA GLU A 288 -11.61 -19.10 -6.72
C GLU A 288 -11.06 -18.49 -5.42
N THR A 289 -9.78 -18.77 -5.10
CA THR A 289 -9.08 -18.22 -3.94
C THR A 289 -8.96 -16.70 -4.02
N ALA A 290 -8.55 -16.17 -5.17
CA ALA A 290 -8.42 -14.72 -5.37
C ALA A 290 -9.76 -13.99 -5.20
N THR A 291 -10.84 -14.55 -5.76
CA THR A 291 -12.20 -14.02 -5.63
C THR A 291 -12.68 -14.07 -4.17
N CYS A 292 -12.37 -15.16 -3.46
CA CYS A 292 -12.69 -15.33 -2.05
C CYS A 292 -12.01 -14.25 -1.18
N ILE A 293 -10.71 -14.02 -1.37
CA ILE A 293 -9.97 -12.96 -0.65
C ILE A 293 -10.48 -11.57 -1.04
N ALA A 294 -10.78 -11.33 -2.32
CA ALA A 294 -11.29 -10.03 -2.76
C ALA A 294 -12.62 -9.67 -2.06
N LYS A 295 -13.48 -10.67 -1.79
CA LYS A 295 -14.72 -10.50 -1.01
C LYS A 295 -14.44 -10.38 0.49
N SER A 296 -13.64 -11.27 1.06
CA SER A 296 -13.36 -11.29 2.51
C SER A 296 -12.58 -10.06 2.98
N SER A 297 -11.71 -9.51 2.14
CA SER A 297 -10.94 -8.28 2.40
C SER A 297 -11.75 -6.99 2.19
N HIS A 298 -12.97 -7.08 1.66
CA HIS A 298 -13.77 -5.91 1.25
C HIS A 298 -13.09 -5.03 0.16
N LEU A 299 -12.11 -5.59 -0.56
CA LEU A 299 -11.61 -4.99 -1.81
C LEU A 299 -12.77 -4.79 -2.79
N VAL A 300 -13.63 -5.80 -2.88
CA VAL A 300 -14.96 -5.70 -3.51
C VAL A 300 -16.01 -5.60 -2.42
N SER A 301 -16.93 -4.63 -2.54
CA SER A 301 -18.03 -4.52 -1.57
C SER A 301 -18.99 -5.71 -1.69
N ARG A 302 -19.63 -6.11 -0.59
CA ARG A 302 -20.56 -7.26 -0.56
C ARG A 302 -21.76 -7.10 -1.51
N THR A 303 -22.18 -5.87 -1.75
CA THR A 303 -23.32 -5.54 -2.64
C THR A 303 -22.93 -5.31 -4.09
N GLN A 304 -21.63 -5.32 -4.38
CA GLN A 304 -21.12 -4.94 -5.68
C GLN A 304 -21.01 -6.15 -6.60
N ASP A 305 -21.42 -6.00 -7.86
CA ASP A 305 -21.31 -7.07 -8.85
C ASP A 305 -19.84 -7.36 -9.19
N VAL A 306 -19.53 -8.65 -9.37
CA VAL A 306 -18.21 -9.12 -9.80
C VAL A 306 -18.33 -9.68 -11.19
N HIS A 307 -17.65 -9.07 -12.15
CA HIS A 307 -17.51 -9.64 -13.48
C HIS A 307 -16.29 -10.54 -13.54
N ILE A 308 -16.53 -11.85 -13.58
CA ILE A 308 -15.50 -12.85 -13.85
C ILE A 308 -15.32 -12.96 -15.36
N PHE A 309 -14.15 -12.54 -15.84
CA PHE A 309 -13.78 -12.60 -17.24
C PHE A 309 -13.56 -14.06 -17.64
N ARG A 310 -14.27 -14.53 -18.67
CA ARG A 310 -14.17 -15.93 -19.09
C ARG A 310 -12.79 -16.24 -19.68
N PRO A 311 -12.29 -17.48 -19.54
CA PRO A 311 -11.06 -17.89 -20.19
C PRO A 311 -11.15 -17.69 -21.71
N VAL A 312 -10.20 -16.94 -22.28
CA VAL A 312 -10.09 -16.71 -23.73
C VAL A 312 -8.72 -17.15 -24.23
N THR A 313 -8.70 -17.74 -25.42
CA THR A 313 -7.47 -18.20 -26.08
C THR A 313 -7.22 -17.48 -27.40
N ASN A 314 -8.30 -17.05 -28.06
CA ASN A 314 -8.28 -16.50 -29.41
C ASN A 314 -8.81 -15.08 -29.46
N ARG A 315 -8.43 -14.34 -30.53
CA ARG A 315 -8.87 -12.96 -30.76
C ARG A 315 -10.40 -12.81 -30.79
N GLY A 316 -11.11 -13.76 -31.42
CA GLY A 316 -12.56 -13.71 -31.54
C GLY A 316 -13.28 -13.84 -30.19
N GLU A 317 -12.82 -14.77 -29.34
CA GLU A 317 -13.33 -14.97 -27.98
C GLU A 317 -13.09 -13.73 -27.12
N ALA A 318 -11.86 -13.19 -27.17
CA ALA A 318 -11.51 -11.97 -26.46
C ALA A 318 -12.42 -10.80 -26.87
N HIS A 319 -12.73 -10.66 -28.16
CA HIS A 319 -13.64 -9.61 -28.64
C HIS A 319 -15.07 -9.75 -28.11
N LEU A 320 -15.60 -10.98 -28.10
CA LEU A 320 -16.96 -11.24 -27.61
C LEU A 320 -17.08 -10.96 -26.11
N GLU A 321 -16.11 -11.44 -25.32
CA GLU A 321 -16.11 -11.22 -23.87
C GLU A 321 -15.85 -9.75 -23.52
N LEU A 322 -14.98 -9.05 -24.24
CA LEU A 322 -14.75 -7.61 -24.05
C LEU A 322 -16.03 -6.79 -24.33
N ASN A 323 -16.78 -7.15 -25.37
CA ASN A 323 -18.07 -6.53 -25.67
C ASN A 323 -19.14 -6.83 -24.62
N ALA A 324 -19.12 -8.02 -24.01
CA ALA A 324 -20.00 -8.35 -22.90
C ALA A 324 -19.63 -7.53 -21.66
N PHE A 325 -18.34 -7.42 -21.36
CA PHE A 325 -17.82 -6.65 -20.24
C PHE A 325 -18.14 -5.15 -20.36
N ARG A 326 -18.02 -4.56 -21.56
CA ARG A 326 -18.34 -3.15 -21.82
C ARG A 326 -19.77 -2.74 -21.40
N ARG A 327 -20.72 -3.68 -21.38
CA ARG A 327 -22.12 -3.41 -21.01
C ARG A 327 -22.33 -3.36 -19.48
N LYS A 328 -21.33 -3.76 -18.70
CA LYS A 328 -21.41 -3.72 -17.24
C LYS A 328 -20.86 -2.38 -16.71
N HIS A 329 -21.52 -1.86 -15.70
CA HIS A 329 -21.12 -0.64 -14.99
C HIS A 329 -20.98 -0.95 -13.50
N ASP A 330 -20.05 -0.25 -12.83
CA ASP A 330 -19.81 -0.35 -11.38
C ASP A 330 -19.50 -1.77 -10.85
N CYS A 331 -18.95 -2.64 -11.71
CA CYS A 331 -18.55 -4.00 -11.32
C CYS A 331 -17.03 -4.09 -11.08
N ALA A 332 -16.63 -4.94 -10.15
CA ALA A 332 -15.22 -5.34 -10.01
C ALA A 332 -14.86 -6.37 -11.10
N LEU A 333 -13.64 -6.29 -11.64
CA LEU A 333 -13.16 -7.22 -12.66
C LEU A 333 -12.28 -8.31 -12.04
N VAL A 334 -12.53 -9.57 -12.39
CA VAL A 334 -11.64 -10.70 -12.08
C VAL A 334 -11.19 -11.35 -13.39
N ILE A 335 -9.89 -11.44 -13.65
CA ILE A 335 -9.34 -11.97 -14.90
C ILE A 335 -8.11 -12.86 -14.64
N SER A 336 -7.95 -13.93 -15.42
CA SER A 336 -6.75 -14.78 -15.38
C SER A 336 -5.60 -14.19 -16.18
N GLY A 337 -4.36 -14.46 -15.76
CA GLY A 337 -3.14 -14.00 -16.45
C GLY A 337 -3.10 -14.38 -17.94
N ASP A 338 -3.50 -15.61 -18.27
CA ASP A 338 -3.54 -16.09 -19.66
C ASP A 338 -4.52 -15.28 -20.53
N SER A 339 -5.72 -15.03 -20.01
CA SER A 339 -6.76 -14.25 -20.71
C SER A 339 -6.39 -12.78 -20.82
N LEU A 340 -5.75 -12.23 -19.78
CA LEU A 340 -5.20 -10.89 -19.80
C LEU A 340 -4.16 -10.75 -20.91
N GLU A 341 -3.24 -11.70 -21.05
CA GLU A 341 -2.20 -11.65 -22.09
C GLU A 341 -2.79 -11.65 -23.51
N VAL A 342 -3.82 -12.46 -23.77
CA VAL A 342 -4.56 -12.44 -25.05
C VAL A 342 -5.23 -11.08 -25.28
N CYS A 343 -5.86 -10.50 -24.25
CA CYS A 343 -6.50 -9.19 -24.35
C CYS A 343 -5.49 -8.08 -24.62
N LEU A 344 -4.35 -8.08 -23.92
CA LEU A 344 -3.28 -7.11 -24.14
C LEU A 344 -2.66 -7.26 -25.55
N LYS A 345 -2.52 -8.48 -26.05
CA LYS A 345 -1.96 -8.70 -27.40
C LYS A 345 -2.82 -8.14 -28.53
N TYR A 346 -4.15 -8.23 -28.43
CA TYR A 346 -5.04 -7.88 -29.55
C TYR A 346 -5.89 -6.61 -29.32
N TYR A 347 -6.16 -6.24 -28.07
CA TYR A 347 -7.09 -5.19 -27.67
C TYR A 347 -6.56 -4.35 -26.48
N GLU A 348 -5.24 -4.09 -26.43
CA GLU A 348 -4.56 -3.42 -25.31
C GLU A 348 -5.28 -2.15 -24.81
N HIS A 349 -5.42 -1.16 -25.70
CA HIS A 349 -6.01 0.14 -25.33
C HIS A 349 -7.44 0.02 -24.83
N GLU A 350 -8.27 -0.78 -25.53
CA GLU A 350 -9.68 -0.96 -25.22
C GLU A 350 -9.87 -1.67 -23.87
N PHE A 351 -9.08 -2.71 -23.62
CA PHE A 351 -9.12 -3.43 -22.35
C PHE A 351 -8.66 -2.56 -21.19
N VAL A 352 -7.53 -1.86 -21.32
CA VAL A 352 -6.97 -1.02 -20.25
C VAL A 352 -7.93 0.12 -19.90
N GLU A 353 -8.57 0.73 -20.89
CA GLU A 353 -9.57 1.78 -20.67
C GLU A 353 -10.74 1.27 -19.83
N LEU A 354 -11.31 0.11 -20.18
CA LEU A 354 -12.43 -0.51 -19.43
C LEU A 354 -11.99 -0.96 -18.02
N ALA A 355 -10.86 -1.63 -17.91
CA ALA A 355 -10.32 -2.08 -16.62
C ALA A 355 -10.03 -0.91 -15.68
N CYS A 356 -9.55 0.22 -16.21
CA CYS A 356 -9.30 1.43 -15.42
C CYS A 356 -10.59 2.09 -14.92
N GLN A 357 -11.75 1.85 -15.54
CA GLN A 357 -13.04 2.36 -15.05
C GLN A 357 -13.57 1.56 -13.86
N CYS A 358 -13.11 0.32 -13.70
CA CYS A 358 -13.51 -0.52 -12.59
C CYS A 358 -13.02 0.05 -11.24
N PRO A 359 -13.82 -0.03 -10.18
CA PRO A 359 -13.42 0.39 -8.84
C PRO A 359 -12.34 -0.53 -8.22
N ALA A 360 -12.33 -1.81 -8.59
CA ALA A 360 -11.31 -2.78 -8.21
C ALA A 360 -11.09 -3.80 -9.34
N VAL A 361 -9.86 -4.29 -9.46
CA VAL A 361 -9.45 -5.32 -10.43
C VAL A 361 -8.65 -6.40 -9.72
N VAL A 362 -8.92 -7.66 -10.03
CA VAL A 362 -8.21 -8.83 -9.50
C VAL A 362 -7.66 -9.63 -10.67
N CYS A 363 -6.34 -9.74 -10.75
CA CYS A 363 -5.66 -10.59 -11.72
C CYS A 363 -5.14 -11.84 -11.00
N CYS A 364 -5.60 -13.02 -11.42
CA CYS A 364 -5.21 -14.30 -10.83
C CYS A 364 -4.28 -15.09 -11.77
N ARG A 365 -3.51 -16.04 -11.23
CA ARG A 365 -2.47 -16.80 -11.94
C ARG A 365 -1.44 -15.93 -12.66
N CYS A 366 -1.09 -14.77 -12.10
CA CYS A 366 -0.06 -13.90 -12.67
C CYS A 366 1.34 -14.43 -12.40
N SER A 367 2.18 -14.47 -13.42
CA SER A 367 3.63 -14.66 -13.23
C SER A 367 4.29 -13.38 -12.67
N PRO A 368 5.45 -13.47 -12.01
CA PRO A 368 6.19 -12.29 -11.52
C PRO A 368 6.43 -11.24 -12.62
N THR A 369 6.83 -11.68 -13.82
CA THR A 369 7.08 -10.80 -14.96
C THR A 369 5.81 -10.12 -15.47
N GLN A 370 4.68 -10.83 -15.48
CA GLN A 370 3.38 -10.25 -15.84
C GLN A 370 2.97 -9.18 -14.82
N LYS A 371 3.18 -9.38 -13.51
CA LYS A 371 2.85 -8.35 -12.50
C LYS A 371 3.59 -7.03 -12.79
N ALA A 372 4.89 -7.10 -13.06
CA ALA A 372 5.68 -5.92 -13.43
C ALA A 372 5.22 -5.26 -14.74
N HIS A 373 4.78 -6.07 -15.72
CA HIS A 373 4.25 -5.56 -16.99
C HIS A 373 2.95 -4.77 -16.78
N ILE A 374 2.03 -5.25 -15.94
CA ILE A 374 0.77 -4.56 -15.61
C ILE A 374 1.03 -3.17 -14.99
N VAL A 375 2.02 -3.06 -14.11
CA VAL A 375 2.41 -1.78 -13.51
C VAL A 375 2.83 -0.77 -14.59
N LYS A 376 3.74 -1.19 -15.49
CA LYS A 376 4.23 -0.34 -16.58
C LYS A 376 3.13 0.03 -17.57
N LEU A 377 2.24 -0.91 -17.87
CA LEU A 377 1.09 -0.71 -18.72
C LEU A 377 0.17 0.41 -18.18
N LEU A 378 -0.13 0.38 -16.88
CA LEU A 378 -0.93 1.41 -16.22
C LEU A 378 -0.24 2.77 -16.24
N GLN A 379 1.07 2.81 -15.97
CA GLN A 379 1.85 4.06 -16.03
C GLN A 379 1.81 4.68 -17.43
N HIS A 380 2.03 3.87 -18.47
CA HIS A 380 2.06 4.33 -19.85
C HIS A 380 0.68 4.82 -20.34
N HIS A 381 -0.39 4.10 -20.04
CA HIS A 381 -1.73 4.43 -20.52
C HIS A 381 -2.40 5.57 -19.76
N THR A 382 -2.22 5.62 -18.44
CA THR A 382 -2.95 6.59 -17.60
C THR A 382 -2.13 7.84 -17.30
N GLY A 383 -0.80 7.76 -17.40
CA GLY A 383 0.12 8.81 -16.94
C GLY A 383 -0.01 9.12 -15.45
N LYS A 384 -0.63 8.22 -14.67
CA LYS A 384 -0.82 8.36 -13.22
C LYS A 384 0.26 7.62 -12.47
N ARG A 385 0.51 8.07 -11.23
CA ARG A 385 1.46 7.44 -10.32
C ARG A 385 0.91 6.12 -9.78
N THR A 386 1.72 5.08 -9.87
CA THR A 386 1.43 3.74 -9.36
C THR A 386 2.28 3.45 -8.13
N CYS A 387 1.71 2.70 -7.20
CA CYS A 387 2.42 2.12 -6.07
C CYS A 387 2.22 0.62 -6.06
N ALA A 388 3.25 -0.14 -5.74
CA ALA A 388 3.19 -1.59 -5.62
C ALA A 388 3.56 -2.03 -4.20
N ILE A 389 2.80 -2.98 -3.65
CA ILE A 389 3.05 -3.58 -2.33
C ILE A 389 3.10 -5.11 -2.40
N GLY A 390 4.10 -5.68 -1.76
CA GLY A 390 4.34 -7.14 -1.70
C GLY A 390 5.29 -7.53 -0.56
N ASP A 391 5.38 -8.82 -0.22
CA ASP A 391 6.24 -9.34 0.85
C ASP A 391 7.33 -10.30 0.33
N GLY A 392 7.03 -11.05 -0.73
CA GLY A 392 7.87 -12.13 -1.25
C GLY A 392 8.79 -11.74 -2.43
N GLY A 393 9.73 -12.63 -2.74
CA GLY A 393 10.64 -12.48 -3.89
C GLY A 393 9.93 -12.35 -5.24
N ASN A 394 8.74 -12.95 -5.37
CA ASN A 394 7.91 -12.90 -6.57
C ASN A 394 7.41 -11.48 -6.89
N ASP A 395 7.36 -10.59 -5.90
CA ASP A 395 6.81 -9.25 -6.04
C ASP A 395 7.88 -8.19 -6.26
N VAL A 396 9.16 -8.54 -6.12
CA VAL A 396 10.30 -7.62 -6.29
C VAL A 396 10.23 -6.88 -7.63
N SER A 397 9.95 -7.59 -8.72
CA SER A 397 9.85 -6.99 -10.05
C SER A 397 8.66 -6.04 -10.20
N MET A 398 7.53 -6.32 -9.53
CA MET A 398 6.36 -5.45 -9.48
C MET A 398 6.66 -4.18 -8.67
N ILE A 399 7.32 -4.34 -7.51
CA ILE A 399 7.73 -3.25 -6.61
C ILE A 399 8.69 -2.30 -7.31
N GLN A 400 9.72 -2.83 -7.98
CA GLN A 400 10.73 -2.03 -8.69
C GLN A 400 10.19 -1.35 -9.96
N ALA A 401 9.10 -1.85 -10.54
CA ALA A 401 8.47 -1.24 -11.71
C ALA A 401 7.57 -0.03 -11.35
N ALA A 402 7.09 0.05 -10.11
CA ALA A 402 6.18 1.13 -9.68
C ALA A 402 6.93 2.46 -9.46
N ASP A 403 6.19 3.58 -9.45
CA ASP A 403 6.78 4.88 -9.06
C ASP A 403 7.15 4.91 -7.57
N CYS A 404 6.49 4.06 -6.77
CA CYS A 404 6.76 3.87 -5.36
C CYS A 404 6.58 2.39 -4.98
N GLY A 405 7.66 1.75 -4.53
CA GLY A 405 7.65 0.39 -4.02
C GLY A 405 7.51 0.33 -2.51
N ILE A 406 6.58 -0.48 -2.01
CA ILE A 406 6.40 -0.77 -0.58
C ILE A 406 6.62 -2.27 -0.35
N GLY A 407 7.54 -2.63 0.51
CA GLY A 407 7.80 -4.01 0.90
C GLY A 407 7.27 -4.28 2.30
N ILE A 408 6.55 -5.39 2.47
CA ILE A 408 6.18 -5.90 3.79
C ILE A 408 7.31 -6.83 4.28
N GLU A 409 7.67 -6.74 5.55
CA GLU A 409 8.59 -7.70 6.17
C GLU A 409 7.89 -9.04 6.37
N GLY A 410 8.07 -9.96 5.42
CA GLY A 410 7.52 -11.31 5.46
C GLY A 410 8.20 -12.19 6.52
N LYS A 411 7.47 -13.20 7.02
CA LYS A 411 8.00 -14.23 7.93
C LYS A 411 9.01 -15.14 7.23
N GLU A 412 8.81 -15.40 5.94
CA GLU A 412 9.61 -16.33 5.12
C GLU A 412 10.89 -15.69 4.55
N GLY A 413 10.97 -14.36 4.51
CA GLY A 413 12.14 -13.64 4.02
C GLY A 413 11.90 -12.14 3.86
N LYS A 414 12.99 -11.37 3.72
CA LYS A 414 12.96 -9.89 3.58
C LYS A 414 13.25 -9.40 2.16
N GLN A 415 13.08 -10.24 1.14
CA GLN A 415 13.48 -9.92 -0.24
C GLN A 415 12.70 -8.71 -0.81
N ALA A 416 11.37 -8.71 -0.70
CA ALA A 416 10.54 -7.58 -1.16
C ALA A 416 10.83 -6.31 -0.37
N SER A 417 10.93 -6.43 0.98
CA SER A 417 11.37 -5.35 1.84
C SER A 417 12.67 -4.76 1.30
N LEU A 418 13.76 -5.53 1.23
CA LEU A 418 15.08 -5.04 0.82
C LEU A 418 15.11 -4.32 -0.54
N ALA A 419 14.27 -4.75 -1.48
CA ALA A 419 14.17 -4.15 -2.81
C ALA A 419 13.23 -2.93 -2.90
N ALA A 420 12.41 -2.66 -1.88
CA ALA A 420 11.42 -1.60 -1.87
C ALA A 420 11.96 -0.25 -1.39
N ASP A 421 11.29 0.84 -1.77
CA ASP A 421 11.58 2.20 -1.31
C ASP A 421 11.21 2.41 0.16
N PHE A 422 10.11 1.78 0.58
CA PHE A 422 9.61 1.78 1.95
C PHE A 422 9.44 0.34 2.44
N SER A 423 9.92 0.04 3.64
CA SER A 423 9.62 -1.20 4.35
C SER A 423 8.61 -0.91 5.44
N ILE A 424 7.54 -1.69 5.49
CA ILE A 424 6.58 -1.68 6.59
C ILE A 424 6.42 -3.10 7.12
N THR A 425 5.98 -3.22 8.37
CA THR A 425 5.80 -4.52 9.03
C THR A 425 4.44 -5.16 8.78
N GLN A 426 3.41 -4.37 8.49
CA GLN A 426 2.03 -4.82 8.27
C GLN A 426 1.34 -3.96 7.22
N PHE A 427 0.35 -4.52 6.52
CA PHE A 427 -0.41 -3.81 5.49
C PHE A 427 -1.07 -2.54 6.01
N LYS A 428 -1.66 -2.57 7.23
CA LYS A 428 -2.38 -1.41 7.82
C LYS A 428 -1.55 -0.12 7.90
N HIS A 429 -0.23 -0.24 7.99
CA HIS A 429 0.67 0.91 8.08
C HIS A 429 0.68 1.76 6.80
N ILE A 430 0.29 1.21 5.64
CA ILE A 430 0.15 1.96 4.39
C ILE A 430 -0.83 3.13 4.54
N GLY A 431 -1.89 2.94 5.33
CA GLY A 431 -2.92 3.95 5.54
C GLY A 431 -2.34 5.24 6.09
N ARG A 432 -1.58 5.14 7.18
CA ARG A 432 -0.90 6.28 7.79
C ARG A 432 0.26 6.80 6.94
N LEU A 433 1.02 5.91 6.31
CA LEU A 433 2.11 6.29 5.40
C LEU A 433 1.62 7.20 4.28
N LEU A 434 0.47 6.90 3.67
CA LEU A 434 -0.07 7.70 2.56
C LEU A 434 -0.84 8.93 3.05
N MET A 435 -1.82 8.75 3.95
CA MET A 435 -2.74 9.81 4.34
C MET A 435 -2.05 10.93 5.14
N VAL A 436 -1.09 10.57 5.99
CA VAL A 436 -0.36 11.52 6.84
C VAL A 436 0.97 11.89 6.21
N HIS A 437 1.88 10.93 6.05
CA HIS A 437 3.24 11.24 5.62
C HIS A 437 3.34 11.62 4.15
N GLY A 438 2.62 10.93 3.26
CA GLY A 438 2.60 11.27 1.84
C GLY A 438 1.99 12.65 1.57
N ARG A 439 0.86 12.96 2.22
CA ARG A 439 0.25 14.29 2.19
C ARG A 439 1.23 15.38 2.64
N ASN A 440 1.79 15.21 3.84
CA ASN A 440 2.69 16.19 4.43
C ASN A 440 3.93 16.39 3.56
N SER A 441 4.56 15.31 3.12
CA SER A 441 5.74 15.35 2.24
C SER A 441 5.45 16.10 0.94
N TYR A 442 4.32 15.82 0.27
CA TYR A 442 3.94 16.54 -0.95
C TYR A 442 3.68 18.03 -0.71
N LYS A 443 2.90 18.38 0.32
CA LYS A 443 2.57 19.79 0.64
C LYS A 443 3.79 20.60 1.06
N ARG A 444 4.66 20.02 1.90
CA ARG A 444 5.90 20.65 2.36
C ARG A 444 6.90 20.83 1.23
N SER A 445 7.10 19.81 0.40
CA SER A 445 7.94 19.90 -0.81
C SER A 445 7.45 20.96 -1.78
N ALA A 446 6.14 21.07 -1.99
CA ALA A 446 5.55 22.10 -2.84
C ALA A 446 5.82 23.51 -2.30
N ALA A 447 5.62 23.74 -1.00
CA ALA A 447 5.91 25.03 -0.37
C ALA A 447 7.41 25.36 -0.45
N LEU A 448 8.27 24.41 -0.08
CA LEU A 448 9.72 24.56 -0.12
C LEU A 448 10.21 24.94 -1.54
N GLY A 449 9.73 24.24 -2.57
CA GLY A 449 10.09 24.51 -3.96
C GLY A 449 9.65 25.91 -4.43
N GLN A 450 8.47 26.37 -4.00
CA GLN A 450 7.97 27.71 -4.30
C GLN A 450 8.82 28.81 -3.65
N PHE A 451 9.21 28.63 -2.38
CA PHE A 451 10.07 29.57 -1.67
C PHE A 451 11.47 29.64 -2.24
N VAL A 452 12.09 28.50 -2.55
CA VAL A 452 13.43 28.46 -3.16
C VAL A 452 13.45 29.19 -4.51
N MET A 453 12.40 29.01 -5.32
CA MET A 453 12.25 29.71 -6.60
C MET A 453 12.07 31.21 -6.41
N HIS A 454 11.15 31.61 -5.53
CA HIS A 454 10.86 33.00 -5.21
C HIS A 454 12.12 33.76 -4.78
N ARG A 455 12.89 33.17 -3.87
CA ARG A 455 14.15 33.71 -3.33
C ARG A 455 15.19 34.03 -4.42
N GLY A 456 15.29 33.19 -5.44
CA GLY A 456 16.19 33.43 -6.58
C GLY A 456 15.68 34.50 -7.55
N LEU A 457 14.36 34.57 -7.73
CA LEU A 457 13.71 35.51 -8.64
C LEU A 457 13.69 36.95 -8.09
N ILE A 458 13.56 37.15 -6.78
CA ILE A 458 13.61 38.50 -6.18
C ILE A 458 14.95 39.17 -6.47
N ILE A 459 16.07 38.50 -6.19
CA ILE A 459 17.40 39.06 -6.46
C ILE A 459 17.59 39.38 -7.94
N SER A 460 17.15 38.49 -8.82
CA SER A 460 17.25 38.69 -10.26
C SER A 460 16.45 39.92 -10.71
N THR A 461 15.28 40.14 -10.11
CA THR A 461 14.44 41.32 -10.38
C THR A 461 15.09 42.59 -9.84
N MET A 462 15.65 42.56 -8.64
CA MET A 462 16.34 43.71 -8.04
C MET A 462 17.54 44.14 -8.88
N GLN A 463 18.37 43.19 -9.34
CA GLN A 463 19.50 43.46 -10.23
C GLN A 463 19.05 44.07 -11.57
N CYS A 464 17.97 43.56 -12.16
CA CYS A 464 17.42 44.08 -13.41
C CYS A 464 16.87 45.52 -13.24
N THR A 465 16.16 45.77 -12.14
CA THR A 465 15.53 47.06 -11.84
C THR A 465 16.56 48.13 -11.49
N ALA A 466 17.63 47.77 -10.77
CA ALA A 466 18.75 48.66 -10.46
C ALA A 466 19.40 49.17 -11.76
N HIS A 467 19.72 48.25 -12.69
CA HIS A 467 20.35 48.61 -13.96
C HIS A 467 19.40 49.38 -14.89
N GLY A 468 18.10 49.07 -14.86
CA GLY A 468 17.09 49.81 -15.61
C GLY A 468 16.88 51.24 -15.10
N SER A 469 16.89 51.45 -13.78
CA SER A 469 16.66 52.76 -13.16
C SER A 469 17.87 53.69 -13.34
N ILE A 470 19.09 53.17 -13.18
CA ILE A 470 20.35 53.90 -13.40
C ILE A 470 20.49 54.35 -14.87
N LEU A 471 19.87 53.62 -15.81
CA LEU A 471 19.89 53.96 -17.23
C LEU A 471 18.67 54.76 -17.71
N SER A 472 17.62 54.88 -16.90
CA SER A 472 16.32 55.47 -17.30
C SER A 472 16.24 57.00 -17.29
N ASN A 473 17.36 57.71 -17.11
CA ASN A 473 17.43 59.11 -17.56
C ASN A 473 17.40 59.25 -19.10
N LEU A 474 17.30 58.13 -19.84
CA LEU A 474 16.97 58.13 -21.26
C LEU A 474 15.84 57.10 -21.57
N VAL A 475 14.61 57.64 -21.70
CA VAL A 475 13.46 57.11 -22.48
C VAL A 475 12.63 55.93 -21.90
N MET A 476 11.39 56.33 -21.52
CA MET A 476 10.07 55.68 -21.54
C MET A 476 9.92 54.14 -21.43
N LEU A 477 9.38 53.76 -20.26
CA LEU A 477 8.10 53.10 -20.03
C LEU A 477 7.28 52.60 -21.25
N SER A 478 7.16 51.27 -21.36
CA SER A 478 6.10 50.45 -22.02
C SER A 478 6.72 49.41 -22.96
N PHE A 479 6.63 48.12 -22.60
CA PHE A 479 6.88 46.87 -23.38
C PHE A 479 7.75 45.76 -22.75
N LYS A 480 7.89 45.67 -21.43
CA LYS A 480 8.84 44.72 -20.81
C LYS A 480 8.19 43.60 -19.98
N MET A 481 7.70 42.57 -20.69
CA MET A 481 7.48 41.24 -20.09
C MET A 481 8.08 40.10 -20.94
N CYS A 482 8.17 40.27 -22.28
CA CYS A 482 8.91 39.35 -23.17
C CYS A 482 10.44 39.63 -23.21
N CYS A 483 10.88 40.77 -22.66
CA CYS A 483 12.27 41.24 -22.75
C CYS A 483 13.24 40.63 -21.71
N LEU A 484 12.82 39.77 -20.79
CA LEU A 484 13.71 39.34 -19.68
C LEU A 484 14.94 38.52 -20.11
N LEU A 485 14.87 37.78 -21.22
CA LEU A 485 16.04 37.12 -21.83
C LEU A 485 16.65 37.95 -22.97
N PHE A 486 15.82 38.63 -23.76
CA PHE A 486 16.27 39.46 -24.87
C PHE A 486 17.05 40.71 -24.40
N PHE A 487 16.72 41.32 -23.26
CA PHE A 487 17.48 42.45 -22.73
C PHE A 487 18.83 42.01 -22.13
N LYS A 488 18.95 40.79 -21.59
CA LYS A 488 20.26 40.29 -21.14
C LYS A 488 21.20 40.02 -22.33
N ALA A 489 20.67 39.59 -23.47
CA ALA A 489 21.43 39.34 -24.70
C ALA A 489 21.68 40.61 -25.54
N VAL A 490 20.69 41.48 -25.71
CA VAL A 490 20.77 42.69 -26.56
C VAL A 490 21.39 43.88 -25.84
N PHE A 491 21.29 43.94 -24.50
CA PHE A 491 21.97 45.00 -23.73
C PHE A 491 23.45 44.69 -23.48
N SER A 492 23.81 43.39 -23.50
CA SER A 492 25.19 42.92 -23.49
C SER A 492 25.97 43.31 -24.75
N SER A 493 25.29 43.55 -25.88
CA SER A 493 25.93 43.97 -27.13
C SER A 493 26.07 45.49 -27.30
N VAL A 494 25.39 46.31 -26.48
CA VAL A 494 25.35 47.78 -26.64
C VAL A 494 26.27 48.52 -25.65
N PHE A 495 26.67 47.91 -24.52
CA PHE A 495 27.50 48.54 -23.48
C PHE A 495 28.68 47.67 -23.01
N TYR A 496 29.63 47.36 -23.91
CA TYR A 496 30.97 46.81 -23.58
C TYR A 496 31.03 45.86 -22.36
N PHE A 497 30.10 44.91 -22.25
CA PHE A 497 30.11 43.77 -21.31
C PHE A 497 30.38 44.05 -19.81
N ALA A 498 30.20 45.25 -19.26
CA ALA A 498 30.40 45.49 -17.83
C ALA A 498 29.10 45.36 -17.01
N SER A 499 28.59 44.13 -16.83
CA SER A 499 27.51 43.89 -15.86
C SER A 499 28.09 43.79 -14.46
N VAL A 500 28.02 44.87 -13.67
CA VAL A 500 28.45 44.85 -12.27
C VAL A 500 27.31 44.28 -11.41
N PRO A 501 27.48 43.11 -10.76
CA PRO A 501 26.47 42.59 -9.86
C PRO A 501 26.29 43.52 -8.67
N LEU A 502 25.03 43.84 -8.34
CA LEU A 502 24.67 44.74 -7.23
C LEU A 502 25.13 44.21 -5.86
N TYR A 503 25.06 42.89 -5.68
CA TYR A 503 25.51 42.19 -4.47
C TYR A 503 26.76 41.39 -4.80
N GLN A 504 27.86 41.64 -4.08
CA GLN A 504 29.17 41.02 -4.34
C GLN A 504 29.74 40.32 -3.10
N GLY A 505 30.61 39.33 -3.34
CA GLY A 505 31.42 38.69 -2.32
C GLY A 505 30.61 37.91 -1.27
N PHE A 506 31.03 38.05 -0.01
CA PHE A 506 30.51 37.27 1.12
C PHE A 506 29.01 37.51 1.43
N LEU A 507 28.45 38.66 1.04
CA LEU A 507 27.01 38.95 1.25
C LEU A 507 26.13 38.03 0.40
N MET A 508 26.48 37.82 -0.87
CA MET A 508 25.73 36.94 -1.77
C MET A 508 25.88 35.47 -1.34
N VAL A 509 27.08 35.08 -0.90
CA VAL A 509 27.35 33.75 -0.35
C VAL A 509 26.51 33.54 0.92
N GLY A 510 26.50 34.50 1.84
CA GLY A 510 25.71 34.44 3.07
C GLY A 510 24.20 34.38 2.81
N TYR A 511 23.69 35.12 1.82
CA TYR A 511 22.28 35.06 1.41
C TYR A 511 21.89 33.65 0.95
N ALA A 512 22.71 33.04 0.08
CA ALA A 512 22.42 31.74 -0.50
C ALA A 512 22.58 30.58 0.51
N THR A 513 23.39 30.76 1.56
CA THR A 513 23.78 29.67 2.47
C THR A 513 23.18 29.77 3.87
N ILE A 514 23.15 30.95 4.49
CA ILE A 514 22.88 31.12 5.93
C ILE A 514 21.66 32.00 6.17
N TYR A 515 21.64 33.23 5.65
CA TYR A 515 20.70 34.28 6.10
C TYR A 515 19.22 34.03 5.77
N THR A 516 18.93 33.11 4.85
CA THR A 516 17.55 32.79 4.44
C THR A 516 17.27 31.28 4.40
N MET A 517 18.26 30.45 4.70
CA MET A 517 18.12 28.99 4.54
C MET A 517 17.46 28.34 5.76
N PHE A 518 17.77 28.78 6.98
CA PHE A 518 17.18 28.19 8.19
C PHE A 518 15.65 28.23 8.20
N PRO A 519 14.98 29.38 7.96
CA PRO A 519 13.53 29.44 7.99
C PRO A 519 12.89 28.64 6.85
N VAL A 520 13.47 28.71 5.65
CA VAL A 520 13.00 27.96 4.48
C VAL A 520 13.07 26.45 4.73
N PHE A 521 14.16 25.93 5.32
CA PHE A 521 14.24 24.51 5.68
C PHE A 521 13.34 24.15 6.86
N SER A 522 13.05 25.07 7.77
CA SER A 522 12.12 24.81 8.88
C SER A 522 10.69 24.49 8.41
N LEU A 523 10.31 24.88 7.18
CA LEU A 523 9.02 24.54 6.54
C LEU A 523 8.80 23.03 6.39
N VAL A 524 9.85 22.22 6.48
CA VAL A 524 9.78 20.75 6.56
C VAL A 524 8.94 20.29 7.77
N LEU A 525 8.75 21.14 8.78
CA LEU A 525 7.95 20.87 9.97
C LEU A 525 6.48 21.33 9.85
N ASP A 526 6.09 22.08 8.81
CA ASP A 526 4.75 22.66 8.69
C ASP A 526 3.69 21.57 8.50
N GLN A 527 2.55 21.68 9.17
CA GLN A 527 1.44 20.72 9.02
C GLN A 527 0.21 21.47 8.54
N ASP A 528 -0.43 20.98 7.47
CA ASP A 528 -1.67 21.59 6.99
C ASP A 528 -2.89 21.08 7.76
N VAL A 529 -2.86 19.81 8.18
CA VAL A 529 -3.93 19.14 8.93
C VAL A 529 -3.30 18.22 9.98
N LYS A 530 -3.93 18.06 11.14
CA LYS A 530 -3.49 17.12 12.18
C LYS A 530 -3.58 15.66 11.69
N PRO A 531 -2.69 14.74 12.12
CA PRO A 531 -2.69 13.35 11.67
C PRO A 531 -4.03 12.61 11.84
N GLU A 532 -4.71 12.82 12.97
CA GLU A 532 -6.02 12.21 13.28
C GLU A 532 -7.09 12.61 12.26
N MET A 533 -7.14 13.90 11.90
CA MET A 533 -8.10 14.42 10.92
C MET A 533 -7.80 13.93 9.50
N ALA A 534 -6.52 13.72 9.16
CA ALA A 534 -6.14 13.16 7.87
C ALA A 534 -6.56 11.69 7.71
N LEU A 535 -6.56 10.93 8.81
CA LEU A 535 -7.05 9.54 8.84
C LEU A 535 -8.58 9.47 8.88
N LEU A 536 -9.24 10.38 9.60
CA LEU A 536 -10.70 10.45 9.69
C LEU A 536 -11.35 10.88 8.36
N TYR A 537 -10.70 11.79 7.62
CA TYR A 537 -11.20 12.33 6.35
C TYR A 537 -10.23 12.02 5.19
N PRO A 538 -10.13 10.75 4.73
CA PRO A 538 -9.21 10.34 3.67
C PRO A 538 -9.48 11.03 2.33
N GLU A 539 -10.69 11.57 2.11
CA GLU A 539 -11.06 12.35 0.93
C GLU A 539 -10.17 13.58 0.71
N LEU A 540 -9.55 14.10 1.78
CA LEU A 540 -8.58 15.18 1.68
C LEU A 540 -7.37 14.80 0.81
N TYR A 541 -7.06 13.52 0.67
CA TYR A 541 -6.02 13.02 -0.23
C TYR A 541 -6.38 13.21 -1.71
N LYS A 542 -7.66 13.10 -2.08
CA LYS A 542 -8.14 13.31 -3.47
C LYS A 542 -7.81 14.71 -4.01
N ASP A 543 -7.66 15.70 -3.14
CA ASP A 543 -7.29 17.05 -3.55
C ASP A 543 -5.81 17.20 -3.93
N LEU A 544 -4.95 16.28 -3.48
CA LEU A 544 -3.52 16.25 -3.80
C LEU A 544 -3.27 15.70 -5.21
N THR A 545 -4.02 14.67 -5.61
CA THR A 545 -3.88 14.01 -6.91
C THR A 545 -4.18 14.94 -8.09
N LYS A 546 -4.97 16.00 -7.87
CA LYS A 546 -5.24 17.07 -8.84
C LYS A 546 -4.01 17.93 -9.17
N GLY A 547 -2.90 17.80 -8.44
CA GLY A 547 -1.64 18.50 -8.72
C GLY A 547 -1.71 20.03 -8.55
N ARG A 548 -2.74 20.56 -7.88
CA ARG A 548 -2.98 22.02 -7.77
C ARG A 548 -1.87 22.76 -7.02
N SER A 549 -1.14 22.07 -6.13
CA SER A 549 -0.08 22.68 -5.31
C SER A 549 1.14 23.09 -6.16
N LEU A 550 1.48 22.32 -7.20
CA LEU A 550 2.60 22.56 -8.11
C LEU A 550 2.08 22.55 -9.56
N SER A 551 1.45 23.66 -9.95
CA SER A 551 0.92 23.89 -11.29
C SER A 551 1.58 25.09 -11.96
N PHE A 552 1.49 25.18 -13.29
CA PHE A 552 1.91 26.38 -14.03
C PHE A 552 1.22 27.65 -13.51
N LYS A 553 -0.05 27.55 -13.12
CA LYS A 553 -0.77 28.68 -12.50
C LYS A 553 -0.10 29.17 -11.22
N THR A 554 0.25 28.25 -10.31
CA THR A 554 0.96 28.62 -9.07
C THR A 554 2.35 29.16 -9.38
N PHE A 555 3.06 28.58 -10.34
CA PHE A 555 4.37 29.07 -10.79
C PHE A 555 4.31 30.54 -11.22
N PHE A 556 3.41 30.89 -12.15
CA PHE A 556 3.29 32.27 -12.62
C PHE A 556 2.86 33.25 -11.53
N ILE A 557 2.00 32.83 -10.61
CA ILE A 557 1.63 33.66 -9.44
C ILE A 557 2.88 33.97 -8.60
N TRP A 558 3.71 32.97 -8.29
CA TRP A 558 4.94 33.19 -7.54
C TRP A 558 5.97 34.05 -8.28
N VAL A 559 6.09 33.90 -9.61
CA VAL A 559 6.93 34.79 -10.44
C VAL A 559 6.47 36.25 -10.32
N LEU A 560 5.16 36.51 -10.45
CA LEU A 560 4.59 37.86 -10.32
C LEU A 560 4.83 38.44 -8.92
N ILE A 561 4.67 37.64 -7.87
CA ILE A 561 4.98 38.03 -6.49
C ILE A 561 6.45 38.43 -6.37
N SER A 562 7.36 37.66 -6.95
CA SER A 562 8.80 37.91 -6.94
C SER A 562 9.17 39.21 -7.66
N ILE A 563 8.53 39.48 -8.81
CA ILE A 563 8.71 40.71 -9.58
C ILE A 563 8.21 41.92 -8.79
N TYR A 564 7.03 41.81 -8.19
CA TYR A 564 6.43 42.86 -7.36
C TYR A 564 7.32 43.22 -6.16
N GLN A 565 7.73 42.21 -5.38
CA GLN A 565 8.56 42.44 -4.19
C GLN A 565 9.96 42.95 -4.56
N GLY A 566 10.61 42.36 -5.58
CA GLY A 566 11.92 42.84 -6.04
C GLY A 566 11.88 44.27 -6.59
N GLY A 567 10.81 44.64 -7.28
CA GLY A 567 10.59 46.00 -7.76
C GLY A 567 10.42 47.01 -6.63
N ILE A 568 9.57 46.70 -5.63
CA ILE A 568 9.34 47.58 -4.47
C ILE A 568 10.59 47.73 -3.61
N LEU A 569 11.34 46.65 -3.39
CA LEU A 569 12.56 46.70 -2.60
C LEU A 569 13.59 47.63 -3.25
N MET A 570 13.75 47.54 -4.57
CA MET A 570 14.70 48.38 -5.31
C MET A 570 14.23 49.83 -5.42
N TYR A 571 13.00 50.05 -5.87
CA TYR A 571 12.45 51.38 -6.08
C TYR A 571 12.26 52.13 -4.75
N GLY A 572 11.79 51.45 -3.72
CA GLY A 572 11.67 52.00 -2.37
C GLY A 572 13.02 52.38 -1.77
N ALA A 573 14.07 51.58 -1.99
CA ALA A 573 15.43 51.92 -1.56
C ALA A 573 15.95 53.18 -2.27
N LEU A 574 15.67 53.36 -3.56
CA LEU A 574 16.10 54.55 -4.31
C LEU A 574 15.33 55.81 -3.89
N LEU A 575 14.01 55.74 -3.72
CA LEU A 575 13.19 56.90 -3.37
C LEU A 575 13.34 57.35 -1.91
N LEU A 576 13.39 56.43 -0.95
CA LEU A 576 13.45 56.80 0.47
C LEU A 576 14.85 57.25 0.90
N PHE A 577 15.88 56.94 0.12
CA PHE A 577 17.28 57.21 0.45
C PHE A 577 18.02 57.95 -0.68
N GLU A 578 17.35 58.90 -1.35
CA GLU A 578 17.93 59.71 -2.44
C GLU A 578 19.25 60.40 -2.05
N SER A 579 19.40 60.80 -0.78
CA SER A 579 20.60 61.48 -0.26
C SER A 579 21.75 60.55 0.12
N GLU A 580 21.53 59.23 0.14
CA GLU A 580 22.45 58.23 0.72
C GLU A 580 22.70 57.07 -0.26
N PHE A 581 22.83 57.40 -1.55
CA PHE A 581 23.01 56.42 -2.64
C PHE A 581 24.21 55.49 -2.43
N VAL A 582 25.25 55.95 -1.73
CA VAL A 582 26.42 55.14 -1.38
C VAL A 582 26.05 53.91 -0.54
N HIS A 583 25.00 53.98 0.30
CA HIS A 583 24.59 52.86 1.15
C HIS A 583 23.44 52.02 0.57
N VAL A 584 23.08 52.22 -0.71
CA VAL A 584 21.94 51.54 -1.37
C VAL A 584 22.05 50.01 -1.31
N VAL A 585 23.27 49.47 -1.37
CA VAL A 585 23.54 48.02 -1.27
C VAL A 585 23.16 47.50 0.11
N ALA A 586 23.57 48.19 1.18
CA ALA A 586 23.26 47.80 2.55
C ALA A 586 21.75 47.88 2.81
N ILE A 587 21.13 49.01 2.45
CA ILE A 587 19.69 49.26 2.63
C ILE A 587 18.85 48.19 1.91
N SER A 588 19.10 48.00 0.61
CA SER A 588 18.33 47.06 -0.20
C SER A 588 18.53 45.61 0.23
N PHE A 589 19.74 45.25 0.70
CA PHE A 589 20.03 43.90 1.20
C PHE A 589 19.39 43.64 2.58
N THR A 590 19.41 44.60 3.51
CA THR A 590 18.69 44.47 4.79
C THR A 590 17.19 44.35 4.56
N ALA A 591 16.62 45.18 3.69
CA ALA A 591 15.20 45.11 3.33
C ALA A 591 14.83 43.77 2.68
N LEU A 592 15.71 43.22 1.84
CA LEU A 592 15.55 41.90 1.22
C LEU A 592 15.50 40.78 2.26
N ILE A 593 16.47 40.71 3.17
CA ILE A 593 16.51 39.69 4.23
C ILE A 593 15.24 39.76 5.09
N LEU A 594 14.89 40.95 5.58
CA LEU A 594 13.70 41.12 6.42
C LEU A 594 12.40 40.77 5.68
N THR A 595 12.32 41.05 4.38
CA THR A 595 11.17 40.69 3.54
C THR A 595 11.04 39.17 3.40
N GLU A 596 12.14 38.46 3.14
CA GLU A 596 12.14 36.99 3.04
C GLU A 596 11.74 36.33 4.36
N LEU A 597 12.33 36.75 5.49
CA LEU A 597 11.98 36.24 6.82
C LEU A 597 10.50 36.48 7.14
N LEU A 598 10.01 37.70 6.91
CA LEU A 598 8.61 38.04 7.14
C LEU A 598 7.67 37.25 6.22
N MET A 599 8.03 37.03 4.96
CA MET A 599 7.21 36.29 4.00
C MET A 599 7.08 34.80 4.38
N VAL A 600 8.15 34.20 4.89
CA VAL A 600 8.12 32.83 5.46
C VAL A 600 7.22 32.80 6.70
N ALA A 601 7.44 33.70 7.66
CA ALA A 601 6.64 33.80 8.88
C ALA A 601 5.13 33.96 8.62
N LEU A 602 4.73 34.79 7.64
CA LEU A 602 3.33 34.98 7.22
C LEU A 602 2.74 33.80 6.44
N THR A 603 3.56 32.81 6.10
CA THR A 603 3.14 31.64 5.30
C THR A 603 3.01 30.35 6.08
N ILE A 604 3.74 30.22 7.18
CA ILE A 604 3.59 29.13 8.15
C ILE A 604 2.12 29.01 8.58
N ARG A 605 1.60 27.78 8.61
CA ARG A 605 0.22 27.51 9.08
C ARG A 605 0.22 27.14 10.55
N THR A 606 1.11 26.25 10.93
CA THR A 606 1.26 25.76 12.30
C THR A 606 2.65 26.08 12.81
N TRP A 607 2.74 26.90 13.85
CA TRP A 607 4.01 27.27 14.46
C TRP A 607 4.57 26.10 15.27
N HIS A 608 5.75 25.64 14.89
CA HIS A 608 6.58 24.74 15.70
C HIS A 608 7.72 25.54 16.32
N TRP A 609 8.14 25.21 17.55
CA TRP A 609 9.17 25.98 18.28
C TRP A 609 10.49 26.11 17.50
N LEU A 610 10.91 25.04 16.79
CA LEU A 610 12.09 25.05 15.91
C LEU A 610 11.98 26.07 14.77
N MET A 611 10.79 26.36 14.25
CA MET A 611 10.62 27.38 13.20
C MET A 611 10.88 28.78 13.76
N VAL A 612 10.39 29.04 14.97
CA VAL A 612 10.63 30.32 15.67
C VAL A 612 12.13 30.51 15.91
N VAL A 613 12.80 29.46 16.40
CA VAL A 613 14.27 29.47 16.59
C VAL A 613 14.99 29.68 15.26
N ALA A 614 14.54 29.05 14.17
CA ALA A 614 15.14 29.20 12.85
C ALA A 614 15.05 30.65 12.32
N GLU A 615 13.92 31.33 12.51
CA GLU A 615 13.74 32.74 12.16
C GLU A 615 14.72 33.64 12.93
N PHE A 616 14.75 33.51 14.27
CA PHE A 616 15.65 34.31 15.11
C PHE A 616 17.13 33.99 14.86
N LEU A 617 17.48 32.73 14.63
CA LEU A 617 18.84 32.34 14.30
C LEU A 617 19.29 32.94 12.96
N SER A 618 18.42 32.93 11.95
CA SER A 618 18.70 33.51 10.64
C SER A 618 18.94 35.02 10.73
N LEU A 619 18.08 35.72 11.48
CA LEU A 619 18.23 37.14 11.76
C LEU A 619 19.50 37.42 12.58
N GLY A 620 19.78 36.62 13.61
CA GLY A 620 20.97 36.72 14.45
C GLY A 620 22.26 36.51 13.66
N CYS A 621 22.31 35.52 12.77
CA CYS A 621 23.45 35.30 11.87
C CYS A 621 23.67 36.47 10.93
N TYR A 622 22.60 37.08 10.41
CA TYR A 622 22.72 38.29 9.59
C TYR A 622 23.25 39.47 10.40
N VAL A 623 22.69 39.75 11.58
CA VAL A 623 23.15 40.84 12.47
C VAL A 623 24.61 40.62 12.91
N ALA A 624 24.99 39.38 13.25
CA ALA A 624 26.37 39.03 13.57
C ALA A 624 27.30 39.25 12.37
N SER A 625 26.87 38.91 11.15
CA SER A 625 27.68 39.16 9.96
C SER A 625 27.97 40.65 9.76
N LEU A 626 27.01 41.54 10.07
CA LEU A 626 27.22 42.99 10.01
C LEU A 626 28.24 43.48 11.04
N ALA A 627 28.36 42.81 12.19
CA ALA A 627 29.34 43.14 13.23
C ALA A 627 30.75 42.61 12.90
N PHE A 628 30.85 41.34 12.45
CA PHE A 628 32.15 40.67 12.22
C PHE A 628 32.81 40.99 10.87
N LEU A 629 32.04 41.33 9.82
CA LEU A 629 32.61 41.68 8.51
C LEU A 629 33.32 43.05 8.49
N ASN A 630 33.26 43.81 9.58
CA ASN A 630 33.99 45.08 9.72
C ASN A 630 35.48 44.93 10.04
N GLU A 631 35.89 43.84 10.71
CA GLU A 631 37.27 43.67 11.19
C GLU A 631 38.15 42.74 10.32
N TYR A 632 37.56 41.92 9.44
CA TYR A 632 38.30 40.87 8.72
C TYR A 632 38.96 41.32 7.39
N PHE A 633 38.94 42.62 7.06
CA PHE A 633 39.54 43.20 5.84
C PHE A 633 40.67 44.20 6.14
N GLY A 634 41.42 43.98 7.22
CA GLY A 634 42.71 44.64 7.44
C GLY A 634 43.80 43.97 6.61
N ILE A 635 44.01 44.45 5.37
CA ILE A 635 45.28 44.58 4.60
C ILE A 635 44.95 44.57 3.10
N GLY A 636 45.16 45.72 2.44
CA GLY A 636 45.20 45.83 0.97
C GLY A 636 44.02 46.59 0.35
N ARG A 637 44.24 47.88 0.09
CA ARG A 637 43.39 48.83 -0.65
C ARG A 637 42.60 48.23 -1.83
N VAL A 638 41.36 47.77 -1.58
CA VAL A 638 40.17 47.96 -2.42
C VAL A 638 38.98 48.09 -1.46
N SER A 639 38.46 49.31 -1.30
CA SER A 639 37.46 49.66 -0.28
C SER A 639 36.14 48.89 -0.41
N PHE A 640 35.96 47.86 0.43
CA PHE A 640 34.64 47.28 0.74
C PHE A 640 34.11 47.77 2.11
N GLY A 641 34.98 48.34 2.96
CA GLY A 641 34.66 48.84 4.31
C GLY A 641 33.93 50.19 4.38
N ALA A 642 33.68 50.87 3.24
CA ALA A 642 32.95 52.15 3.21
C ALA A 642 31.43 51.98 2.98
N PHE A 643 30.93 50.75 2.81
CA PHE A 643 29.52 50.50 2.48
C PHE A 643 28.65 50.09 3.69
N LEU A 644 29.26 49.70 4.82
CA LEU A 644 28.56 49.21 6.02
C LEU A 644 28.93 50.04 7.26
N ASP A 645 28.54 51.32 7.27
CA ASP A 645 28.60 52.11 8.50
C ASP A 645 27.58 51.53 9.50
N VAL A 646 28.09 50.80 10.50
CA VAL A 646 27.26 50.25 11.59
C VAL A 646 26.53 51.37 12.34
N ALA A 647 27.13 52.56 12.42
CA ALA A 647 26.50 53.77 12.94
C ALA A 647 25.29 54.22 12.08
N PHE A 648 25.34 54.04 10.76
CA PHE A 648 24.23 54.37 9.87
C PHE A 648 23.07 53.36 9.99
N ILE A 649 23.37 52.06 10.02
CA ILE A 649 22.37 50.98 10.14
C ILE A 649 21.60 51.05 11.48
N THR A 650 22.24 51.52 12.55
CA THR A 650 21.62 51.67 13.87
C THR A 650 20.79 52.95 14.02
N THR A 651 20.76 53.81 13.00
CA THR A 651 19.98 55.05 13.06
C THR A 651 18.47 54.76 12.95
N VAL A 652 17.67 55.49 13.73
CA VAL A 652 16.20 55.38 13.70
C VAL A 652 15.63 55.63 12.30
N THR A 653 16.27 56.51 11.51
CA THR A 653 15.91 56.82 10.12
C THR A 653 16.04 55.61 9.20
N PHE A 654 17.12 54.84 9.35
CA PHE A 654 17.32 53.60 8.60
C PHE A 654 16.23 52.58 8.97
N LEU A 655 16.00 52.38 10.27
CA LEU A 655 15.07 51.35 10.76
C LEU A 655 13.63 51.58 10.29
N TRP A 656 13.09 52.80 10.38
CA TRP A 656 11.71 53.05 9.97
C TRP A 656 11.56 52.99 8.44
N LYS A 657 12.53 53.51 7.67
CA LYS A 657 12.48 53.49 6.20
C LYS A 657 12.57 52.06 5.66
N VAL A 658 13.50 51.24 6.17
CA VAL A 658 13.62 49.83 5.80
C VAL A 658 12.36 49.05 6.19
N SER A 659 11.85 49.28 7.41
CA SER A 659 10.58 48.67 7.86
C SER A 659 9.41 49.05 6.95
N ALA A 660 9.31 50.31 6.51
CA ALA A 660 8.28 50.76 5.59
C ALA A 660 8.36 50.02 4.24
N ILE A 661 9.57 49.88 3.67
CA ILE A 661 9.79 49.12 2.42
C ILE A 661 9.37 47.65 2.60
N THR A 662 9.78 47.01 3.69
CA THR A 662 9.42 45.61 4.00
C THR A 662 7.91 45.43 4.16
N VAL A 663 7.24 46.35 4.86
CA VAL A 663 5.77 46.30 5.05
C VAL A 663 5.04 46.47 3.72
N VAL A 664 5.43 47.43 2.88
CA VAL A 664 4.80 47.66 1.56
C VAL A 664 5.02 46.48 0.62
N SER A 665 6.16 45.79 0.75
CA SER A 665 6.47 44.57 0.00
C SER A 665 5.58 43.38 0.41
N CYS A 666 5.33 43.16 1.71
CA CYS A 666 4.62 41.97 2.21
C CYS A 666 3.11 42.17 2.45
N LEU A 667 2.68 43.34 2.91
CA LEU A 667 1.31 43.57 3.39
C LEU A 667 0.23 43.36 2.31
N PRO A 668 0.36 43.88 1.07
CA PRO A 668 -0.65 43.66 0.03
C PRO A 668 -0.82 42.19 -0.33
N LEU A 669 0.28 41.43 -0.34
CA LEU A 669 0.26 39.98 -0.60
C LEU A 669 -0.47 39.21 0.50
N TYR A 670 -0.25 39.60 1.76
CA TYR A 670 -0.96 39.03 2.90
C TYR A 670 -2.46 39.32 2.84
N ILE A 671 -2.86 40.56 2.52
CA ILE A 671 -4.26 40.95 2.38
C ILE A 671 -4.93 40.13 1.26
N LEU A 672 -4.30 40.02 0.09
CA LEU A 672 -4.82 39.20 -1.02
C LEU A 672 -4.99 37.73 -0.62
N LYS A 673 -4.03 37.17 0.11
CA LYS A 673 -4.09 35.80 0.62
C LYS A 673 -5.22 35.62 1.64
N TYR A 674 -5.40 36.57 2.55
CA TYR A 674 -6.47 36.57 3.55
C TYR A 674 -7.86 36.66 2.88
N LEU A 675 -8.06 37.60 1.95
CA LEU A 675 -9.30 37.73 1.19
C LEU A 675 -9.62 36.45 0.41
N LYS A 676 -8.62 35.85 -0.24
CA LYS A 676 -8.80 34.58 -0.95
C LYS A 676 -9.24 33.44 -0.03
N ARG A 677 -8.66 33.35 1.17
CA ARG A 677 -9.07 32.34 2.17
C ARG A 677 -10.50 32.58 2.67
N LYS A 678 -10.91 33.84 2.81
CA LYS A 678 -12.26 34.20 3.26
C LYS A 678 -13.33 33.93 2.20
N PHE A 679 -13.07 34.27 0.93
CA PHE A 679 -14.05 34.10 -0.15
C PHE A 679 -14.04 32.70 -0.79
N SER A 680 -12.93 31.98 -0.72
CA SER A 680 -12.79 30.62 -1.27
C SER A 680 -12.01 29.72 -0.31
N PRO A 681 -12.61 29.33 0.84
CA PRO A 681 -11.94 28.50 1.84
C PRO A 681 -11.55 27.13 1.27
N PRO A 682 -10.33 26.62 1.58
CA PRO A 682 -9.91 25.29 1.15
C PRO A 682 -10.74 24.17 1.81
N SER A 683 -10.88 23.03 1.15
CA SER A 683 -11.76 21.91 1.58
C SER A 683 -11.55 21.52 3.05
N TYR A 684 -10.30 21.46 3.52
CA TYR A 684 -9.98 21.11 4.91
C TYR A 684 -10.42 22.14 5.94
N SER A 685 -10.52 23.42 5.58
CA SER A 685 -10.90 24.47 6.55
C SER A 685 -12.37 24.38 6.97
N LYS A 686 -13.20 23.69 6.17
CA LYS A 686 -14.59 23.38 6.50
C LYS A 686 -14.74 22.31 7.59
N LEU A 687 -13.69 21.55 7.88
CA LEU A 687 -13.68 20.47 8.86
C LEU A 687 -13.21 20.92 10.24
N THR A 688 -12.61 22.12 10.32
CA THR A 688 -12.09 22.73 11.54
C THR A 688 -13.01 23.82 12.11
N SER A 689 -14.08 24.16 11.37
CA SER A 689 -15.19 25.01 11.84
C SER A 689 -16.29 24.14 12.38
#